data_AF-A0AB34KNE8-F1
#
_entry.id   AF-A0AB34KNE8-F1
#
_cell.length_a   1.000
_cell.length_b   1.000
_cell.length_c   1.000
_cell.angle_alpha   90.00
_cell.angle_beta   90.00
_cell.angle_gamma   90.00
#
_symmetry.space_group_name_H-M   'P 1'
#
loop_
_entity.id
_entity.type
_entity.pdbx_description
1 polymer ?
#
loop_
_entity_poly.entity_id
_entity_poly.type
_entity_poly.pdbx_seq_one_letter_code
_entity_poly.pdbx_strand_id
1 'polypeptide(L)'
;MAPMTRRSQAAAAAAAASTSAPAPAPAAGVSKPVTRRSRATAATAARKEQSDSWELLDRQTSRNGEANEDDAQEDEDSDTNNAPAPPPAPMSFSTARTITRPSGAAQTAANSLRDIADRVGKEVEMFAETLDRFFDNLPAAQDQYDAAHDLVLEFKGIAEEAVEELKKGHEREVREQLRAEWSEQAHLSAFESTIGRPKPRTAVGGAAAARRMEQVEELRLCQEEADTWELFRVVLEMHYNPNAASQEQEKEEKLARLGNVHRYTSESELYDRFLIEDDLARERHMVKTWLEQTAENQKSDVQGIVDELEERAGTGKGTWTRGWMHTREKIKAEKRMRTWPQPDSSPLPQIRRTDNSEMLVTSLDPDAPTRQERALEKQDAYVERALWIACYEMLRRGKSWSEICDWCEERREGWRAVAMGKAMATSDTASNMAWRKMCYLASCSETAGDYEAAVYGLLGGNVQAVKKISRSVDDHLYAHYNAVLIQQFDQYLLKNYPQRVPQALNKQSYARDSVADANAAQLEIMELINGLRKTNTTKHESNTPLKMLQSYLLANEAESLIHTVGSAIAHVPNITGNPGDMTNRMKALVLHGSGFPEDKIVTDSRSLRITTHICLVLQVLRTAELQADEQEIEDNVVDAYIQELRTAGKRDPTPLYASRLQKDRYMVALSRVFQDVSSPRERETMLSLVQGFGLNPKNILWELTNCLQDDLFGDSRRAKGVRILESTDDHLYPGQQIKVDALPSFVRPEEEAFVSSYQWFQQLKGHWRETFLALTMGLRDCLFTGRFACARAIAESYPYDMMSKEKTYHILGRSVNIANDDRSRLREAEDTALWDLMHRQSRAYYQMEQLVHAFEAFAQFREEEITYRGMVPMPSSVPTTLKHAFENVEATMAPLLQPNFLLYPDEVNSDDDTFIAIRNLYLPEAIIAFNTILHSASYLITRDSLFGSMELSVAVAKEENQLTGPLVQSGRMRELMKSFALTSKAMLVLRNLGQKKWRVRRDREGRDPGMWEIGPQLRQGDEADGSTEDMEE
;
A
#
# COMPACT_ATOMS: atom_id res chain seq x y z
N MET A 1 23.00 42.33 -3.67
CA MET A 1 24.18 41.70 -3.05
C MET A 1 23.65 40.63 -2.09
N ALA A 2 23.82 39.31 -2.28
CA ALA A 2 24.39 38.48 -3.35
C ALA A 2 23.98 37.00 -3.04
N PRO A 3 24.04 36.03 -3.98
CA PRO A 3 23.54 36.12 -5.35
C PRO A 3 22.94 34.77 -5.91
N MET A 4 22.06 34.88 -6.92
CA MET A 4 22.00 33.91 -8.02
C MET A 4 23.15 34.19 -9.01
N THR A 5 23.80 33.19 -9.60
CA THR A 5 24.23 33.17 -11.02
C THR A 5 24.87 31.85 -11.47
N ARG A 6 24.24 31.24 -12.49
CA ARG A 6 24.79 30.59 -13.70
C ARG A 6 26.08 29.76 -13.64
N ARG A 7 25.98 28.50 -14.08
CA ARG A 7 26.84 27.98 -15.17
C ARG A 7 26.23 26.77 -15.90
N SER A 8 25.36 27.04 -16.86
CA SER A 8 25.26 26.26 -18.09
C SER A 8 26.10 26.95 -19.17
N GLN A 9 26.74 26.15 -20.04
CA GLN A 9 27.62 26.51 -21.16
C GLN A 9 29.09 26.86 -20.84
N ALA A 10 29.92 25.81 -20.73
CA ALA A 10 31.24 25.70 -21.39
C ALA A 10 31.92 24.37 -21.01
N ALA A 11 31.58 23.26 -21.67
CA ALA A 11 32.44 22.05 -21.78
C ALA A 11 31.83 21.02 -22.77
N ALA A 12 31.62 21.43 -24.02
CA ALA A 12 31.66 20.49 -25.13
C ALA A 12 33.11 20.41 -25.62
N ALA A 13 33.62 19.18 -25.79
CA ALA A 13 34.97 18.79 -26.23
C ALA A 13 36.06 18.69 -25.14
N ALA A 14 36.08 17.57 -24.40
CA ALA A 14 37.29 16.77 -24.09
C ALA A 14 37.01 15.68 -23.04
N ALA A 15 36.49 14.52 -23.46
CA ALA A 15 36.64 13.25 -22.73
C ALA A 15 36.29 12.05 -23.63
N ALA A 16 36.96 11.96 -24.78
CA ALA A 16 37.13 10.69 -25.47
C ALA A 16 38.45 10.09 -25.00
N ALA A 17 38.40 9.13 -24.06
CA ALA A 17 39.32 7.99 -23.95
C ALA A 17 39.15 7.23 -22.62
N SER A 18 39.07 5.91 -22.75
CA SER A 18 39.36 4.85 -21.76
C SER A 18 38.48 4.70 -20.53
N THR A 19 37.58 3.70 -20.58
CA THR A 19 37.64 2.52 -19.70
C THR A 19 36.72 1.42 -20.26
N SER A 20 37.33 0.43 -20.92
CA SER A 20 36.70 -0.82 -21.31
C SER A 20 36.69 -1.79 -20.12
N ALA A 21 35.49 -2.22 -19.70
CA ALA A 21 35.29 -3.40 -18.84
C ALA A 21 34.05 -4.18 -19.36
N PRO A 22 34.01 -5.51 -19.20
CA PRO A 22 33.39 -6.41 -20.18
C PRO A 22 31.87 -6.52 -20.01
N ALA A 23 31.18 -6.64 -21.14
CA ALA A 23 29.76 -6.94 -21.23
C ALA A 23 29.44 -8.32 -20.63
N PRO A 24 28.39 -8.46 -19.79
CA PRO A 24 27.81 -9.75 -19.49
C PRO A 24 26.99 -10.26 -20.69
N ALA A 25 27.10 -11.56 -20.96
CA ALA A 25 26.43 -12.25 -22.06
C ALA A 25 24.89 -12.13 -21.97
N PRO A 26 24.16 -12.15 -23.11
CA PRO A 26 22.72 -11.98 -23.14
C PRO A 26 22.02 -13.20 -22.52
N ALA A 27 21.32 -12.98 -21.40
CA ALA A 27 20.35 -13.94 -20.88
C ALA A 27 19.16 -14.00 -21.85
N ALA A 28 18.77 -15.23 -22.21
CA ALA A 28 17.64 -15.52 -23.09
C ALA A 28 16.36 -14.82 -22.60
N GLY A 29 15.60 -14.27 -23.55
CA GLY A 29 14.38 -13.50 -23.28
C GLY A 29 13.37 -14.28 -22.43
N VAL A 30 13.22 -13.85 -21.18
CA VAL A 30 12.11 -14.22 -20.31
C VAL A 30 11.03 -13.17 -20.54
N SER A 31 9.91 -13.55 -21.16
CA SER A 31 8.73 -12.70 -21.23
C SER A 31 8.22 -12.44 -19.80
N LYS A 32 8.10 -11.17 -19.40
CA LYS A 32 7.56 -10.79 -18.10
C LYS A 32 6.16 -11.41 -17.91
N PRO A 33 5.86 -12.02 -16.76
CA PRO A 33 4.48 -12.33 -16.42
C PRO A 33 3.76 -11.01 -16.15
N VAL A 34 2.84 -10.63 -17.05
CA VAL A 34 1.98 -9.45 -16.87
C VAL A 34 1.24 -9.59 -15.54
N THR A 35 1.20 -8.51 -14.74
CA THR A 35 0.28 -8.41 -13.60
C THR A 35 -1.10 -8.88 -14.05
N ARG A 36 -1.67 -9.79 -13.26
CA ARG A 36 -2.66 -10.78 -13.68
C ARG A 36 -3.79 -10.18 -14.54
N ARG A 37 -3.74 -10.38 -15.87
CA ARG A 37 -4.84 -10.11 -16.82
C ARG A 37 -6.11 -10.82 -16.32
N SER A 38 -7.00 -10.10 -15.63
CA SER A 38 -8.31 -10.65 -15.29
C SER A 38 -9.08 -10.80 -16.60
N ARG A 39 -9.48 -12.04 -16.90
CA ARG A 39 -10.14 -12.40 -18.16
C ARG A 39 -11.58 -11.89 -18.10
N ALA A 40 -11.79 -10.61 -18.43
CA ALA A 40 -13.13 -10.02 -18.42
C ALA A 40 -13.36 -8.94 -19.50
N THR A 41 -12.75 -9.03 -20.69
CA THR A 41 -13.14 -8.19 -21.85
C THR A 41 -12.94 -8.92 -23.19
N ALA A 42 -13.69 -10.01 -23.41
CA ALA A 42 -13.91 -10.55 -24.75
C ALA A 42 -15.15 -11.46 -24.77
N ALA A 43 -16.35 -10.90 -24.98
CA ALA A 43 -17.51 -11.68 -25.41
C ALA A 43 -18.64 -10.77 -25.95
N THR A 44 -18.49 -10.29 -27.18
CA THR A 44 -19.63 -10.11 -28.09
C THR A 44 -19.66 -11.30 -29.04
N ALA A 45 -20.85 -11.91 -29.17
CA ALA A 45 -21.22 -13.03 -30.06
C ALA A 45 -21.14 -14.47 -29.49
N ALA A 46 -22.27 -14.87 -28.92
CA ALA A 46 -23.03 -16.09 -29.23
C ALA A 46 -22.67 -17.48 -28.63
N ARG A 47 -23.76 -18.05 -28.08
CA ARG A 47 -24.15 -19.46 -27.86
C ARG A 47 -23.76 -20.17 -26.55
N LYS A 48 -24.83 -20.35 -25.76
CA LYS A 48 -25.10 -21.38 -24.74
C LYS A 48 -24.29 -22.66 -24.92
N GLU A 49 -23.61 -23.07 -23.86
CA GLU A 49 -23.70 -24.42 -23.30
C GLU A 49 -23.36 -24.35 -21.80
N GLN A 50 -24.24 -24.96 -20.99
CA GLN A 50 -24.15 -25.04 -19.54
C GLN A 50 -23.11 -26.08 -19.13
N SER A 51 -22.31 -25.78 -18.12
CA SER A 51 -21.56 -26.75 -17.34
C SER A 51 -21.42 -26.23 -15.92
N ASP A 52 -22.24 -26.78 -15.04
CA ASP A 52 -22.22 -26.63 -13.59
C ASP A 52 -20.88 -27.07 -12.99
N SER A 53 -20.40 -26.33 -11.97
CA SER A 53 -19.64 -26.89 -10.84
C SER A 53 -19.36 -25.81 -9.80
N TRP A 54 -20.37 -25.41 -9.03
CA TRP A 54 -20.19 -24.81 -7.71
C TRP A 54 -21.16 -25.48 -6.73
N GLU A 55 -20.76 -26.64 -6.21
CA GLU A 55 -21.29 -27.21 -4.97
C GLU A 55 -20.14 -27.90 -4.22
N LEU A 56 -19.71 -27.32 -3.10
CA LEU A 56 -19.37 -28.12 -1.93
C LEU A 56 -19.47 -27.26 -0.67
N LEU A 57 -20.13 -27.84 0.34
CA LEU A 57 -20.32 -27.38 1.73
C LEU A 57 -21.54 -26.48 1.97
N ASP A 58 -22.73 -27.07 1.96
CA ASP A 58 -23.36 -27.40 3.25
C ASP A 58 -24.47 -28.44 3.09
N ARG A 59 -24.29 -29.62 3.70
CA ARG A 59 -25.34 -30.63 3.79
C ARG A 59 -25.20 -31.38 5.11
N GLN A 60 -26.10 -31.06 6.05
CA GLN A 60 -26.79 -32.08 6.84
C GLN A 60 -28.11 -31.49 7.37
N THR A 61 -29.20 -31.79 6.66
CA THR A 61 -30.27 -32.70 7.11
C THR A 61 -31.28 -32.08 8.08
N SER A 62 -32.42 -31.65 7.55
CA SER A 62 -33.68 -32.19 8.06
C SER A 62 -34.70 -32.28 6.93
N ARG A 63 -35.40 -33.41 6.93
CA ARG A 63 -36.22 -33.96 5.85
C ARG A 63 -37.67 -33.95 6.34
N ASN A 64 -38.56 -33.60 5.41
CA ASN A 64 -40.03 -33.69 5.43
C ASN A 64 -40.74 -32.71 6.37
N GLY A 65 -41.78 -32.01 5.95
CA GLY A 65 -42.52 -32.09 4.69
C GLY A 65 -43.92 -31.54 4.93
N GLU A 66 -44.45 -30.85 3.91
CA GLU A 66 -45.89 -30.61 3.67
C GLU A 66 -46.59 -29.68 4.66
N ALA A 67 -47.55 -28.83 4.30
CA ALA A 67 -48.09 -28.29 3.05
C ALA A 67 -49.14 -27.25 3.50
N ASN A 68 -49.44 -26.29 2.62
CA ASN A 68 -50.68 -25.49 2.54
C ASN A 68 -50.87 -24.39 3.61
N GLU A 69 -50.84 -23.12 3.19
CA GLU A 69 -51.88 -22.34 2.49
C GLU A 69 -52.80 -21.62 3.49
N ASP A 70 -52.75 -20.29 3.35
CA ASP A 70 -53.82 -19.32 3.46
C ASP A 70 -54.38 -18.83 4.81
N ASP A 71 -54.57 -17.51 4.74
CA ASP A 71 -55.53 -16.64 5.41
C ASP A 71 -55.25 -16.07 6.81
N ALA A 72 -54.87 -14.79 6.75
CA ALA A 72 -55.42 -13.66 7.50
C ALA A 72 -56.62 -13.96 8.41
N GLN A 73 -56.54 -13.56 9.68
CA GLN A 73 -57.28 -12.40 10.17
C GLN A 73 -56.87 -11.97 11.58
N GLU A 74 -57.35 -10.78 11.89
CA GLU A 74 -57.08 -9.85 12.97
C GLU A 74 -57.55 -10.29 14.36
N ASP A 75 -57.36 -9.34 15.30
CA ASP A 75 -57.94 -9.18 16.63
C ASP A 75 -57.09 -9.74 17.78
N GLU A 76 -56.31 -8.88 18.45
CA GLU A 76 -56.71 -7.90 19.48
C GLU A 76 -57.08 -8.52 20.83
N ASP A 77 -56.41 -7.97 21.85
CA ASP A 77 -56.80 -7.90 23.25
C ASP A 77 -56.84 -9.20 24.08
N SER A 78 -56.48 -9.23 25.36
CA SER A 78 -55.91 -8.27 26.29
C SER A 78 -55.58 -9.05 27.57
N ASP A 79 -54.56 -8.58 28.29
CA ASP A 79 -54.51 -8.45 29.74
C ASP A 79 -55.14 -9.53 30.64
N THR A 80 -54.32 -10.21 31.46
CA THR A 80 -54.07 -9.80 32.87
C THR A 80 -53.50 -10.94 33.74
N ASN A 81 -52.35 -10.60 34.35
CA ASN A 81 -52.01 -10.73 35.77
C ASN A 81 -51.92 -12.09 36.53
N ASN A 82 -50.69 -12.31 36.99
CA ASN A 82 -50.24 -12.54 38.38
C ASN A 82 -50.36 -13.91 39.07
N ALA A 83 -49.16 -14.52 39.20
CA ALA A 83 -48.52 -15.03 40.43
C ALA A 83 -49.07 -16.36 41.03
N PRO A 84 -48.32 -17.09 41.90
CA PRO A 84 -47.00 -16.81 42.51
C PRO A 84 -45.96 -17.97 42.44
N ALA A 85 -44.71 -17.66 42.80
CA ALA A 85 -43.61 -18.63 42.98
C ALA A 85 -43.65 -19.35 44.35
N PRO A 86 -43.03 -20.55 44.44
CA PRO A 86 -42.13 -20.88 45.56
C PRO A 86 -40.79 -21.54 45.12
N PRO A 87 -39.81 -21.73 46.05
CA PRO A 87 -38.36 -21.60 45.80
C PRO A 87 -37.56 -22.94 45.98
N PRO A 88 -36.25 -22.97 46.32
CA PRO A 88 -35.09 -23.03 45.41
C PRO A 88 -34.15 -24.25 45.64
N ALA A 89 -33.24 -24.52 44.67
CA ALA A 89 -31.83 -24.99 44.83
C ALA A 89 -31.35 -25.82 43.60
N PRO A 90 -30.04 -26.01 43.34
CA PRO A 90 -28.92 -25.05 43.36
C PRO A 90 -28.11 -25.03 42.03
N MET A 91 -27.46 -23.88 41.80
CA MET A 91 -26.26 -23.57 41.01
C MET A 91 -25.57 -24.67 40.18
N SER A 92 -25.47 -24.44 38.87
CA SER A 92 -24.36 -24.88 38.02
C SER A 92 -24.15 -23.84 36.91
N PHE A 93 -23.11 -23.01 37.07
CA PHE A 93 -22.67 -22.04 36.08
C PHE A 93 -22.06 -22.75 34.86
N SER A 94 -22.66 -22.54 33.68
CA SER A 94 -21.99 -22.69 32.40
C SER A 94 -22.38 -21.51 31.51
N THR A 95 -21.43 -20.59 31.34
CA THR A 95 -21.54 -19.42 30.47
C THR A 95 -21.41 -19.85 29.02
N ALA A 96 -22.53 -20.18 28.39
CA ALA A 96 -22.63 -20.24 26.93
C ALA A 96 -22.62 -18.81 26.36
N ARG A 97 -21.58 -18.51 25.58
CA ARG A 97 -21.38 -17.26 24.85
C ARG A 97 -22.41 -17.21 23.72
N THR A 98 -23.50 -16.48 23.91
CA THR A 98 -24.49 -16.23 22.85
C THR A 98 -23.85 -15.37 21.76
N ILE A 99 -23.55 -15.97 20.61
CA ILE A 99 -23.21 -15.24 19.39
C ILE A 99 -24.50 -14.60 18.90
N THR A 100 -24.66 -13.31 19.15
CA THR A 100 -25.69 -12.49 18.52
C THR A 100 -25.37 -12.37 17.03
N ARG A 101 -26.28 -12.87 16.19
CA ARG A 101 -26.29 -12.67 14.74
C ARG A 101 -26.24 -11.15 14.46
N PRO A 102 -25.30 -10.63 13.64
CA PRO A 102 -25.27 -9.20 13.34
C PRO A 102 -26.59 -8.80 12.66
N SER A 103 -27.12 -7.62 13.03
CA SER A 103 -28.37 -7.11 12.45
C SER A 103 -28.24 -6.94 10.93
N GLY A 104 -29.34 -7.01 10.18
CA GLY A 104 -29.32 -6.86 8.72
C GLY A 104 -28.65 -5.58 8.22
N ALA A 105 -28.63 -4.51 9.04
CA ALA A 105 -27.94 -3.26 8.74
C ALA A 105 -26.41 -3.39 8.73
N ALA A 106 -25.83 -4.20 9.62
CA ALA A 106 -24.38 -4.45 9.67
C ALA A 106 -23.92 -5.29 8.47
N GLN A 107 -24.74 -6.26 8.04
CA GLN A 107 -24.48 -7.07 6.85
C GLN A 107 -24.50 -6.21 5.58
N THR A 108 -25.44 -5.28 5.46
CA THR A 108 -25.53 -4.38 4.30
C THR A 108 -24.41 -3.35 4.24
N ALA A 109 -23.95 -2.82 5.39
CA ALA A 109 -22.79 -1.93 5.45
C ALA A 109 -21.50 -2.67 5.07
N ALA A 110 -21.33 -3.90 5.55
CA ALA A 110 -20.19 -4.74 5.17
C ALA A 110 -20.17 -5.06 3.67
N ASN A 111 -21.33 -5.28 3.05
CA ASN A 111 -21.41 -5.49 1.60
C ASN A 111 -21.09 -4.22 0.80
N SER A 112 -21.51 -3.03 1.27
CA SER A 112 -21.16 -1.74 0.65
C SER A 112 -19.65 -1.50 0.66
N LEU A 113 -19.03 -1.67 1.82
CA LEU A 113 -17.58 -1.53 1.99
C LEU A 113 -16.82 -2.53 1.12
N ARG A 114 -17.36 -3.74 0.93
CA ARG A 114 -16.75 -4.75 0.06
C ARG A 114 -16.81 -4.34 -1.42
N ASP A 115 -17.94 -3.84 -1.90
CA ASP A 115 -18.07 -3.37 -3.28
C ASP A 115 -17.12 -2.19 -3.57
N ILE A 116 -16.99 -1.26 -2.62
CA ILE A 116 -16.04 -0.15 -2.70
C ILE A 116 -14.60 -0.68 -2.72
N ALA A 117 -14.25 -1.57 -1.80
CA ALA A 117 -12.92 -2.17 -1.73
C ALA A 117 -12.56 -2.95 -3.01
N ASP A 118 -13.52 -3.68 -3.58
CA ASP A 118 -13.32 -4.41 -4.84
C ASP A 118 -13.10 -3.45 -6.02
N ARG A 119 -13.79 -2.30 -6.06
CA ARG A 119 -13.57 -1.28 -7.11
C ARG A 119 -12.25 -0.55 -6.93
N VAL A 120 -11.96 -0.03 -5.74
CA VAL A 120 -10.67 0.62 -5.43
C VAL A 120 -9.52 -0.35 -5.73
N GLY A 121 -9.70 -1.63 -5.41
CA GLY A 121 -8.75 -2.68 -5.75
C GLY A 121 -8.53 -2.86 -7.25
N LYS A 122 -9.57 -2.74 -8.09
CA LYS A 122 -9.43 -2.76 -9.56
C LYS A 122 -8.74 -1.50 -10.07
N GLU A 123 -9.07 -0.33 -9.53
CA GLU A 123 -8.39 0.92 -9.90
C GLU A 123 -6.89 0.81 -9.64
N VAL A 124 -6.50 0.39 -8.44
CA VAL A 124 -5.08 0.18 -8.09
C VAL A 124 -4.37 -0.75 -9.08
N GLU A 125 -5.03 -1.82 -9.52
CA GLU A 125 -4.51 -2.73 -10.55
C GLU A 125 -4.38 -2.03 -11.91
N MET A 126 -5.38 -1.25 -12.36
CA MET A 126 -5.33 -0.51 -13.63
C MET A 126 -4.23 0.55 -13.65
N PHE A 127 -4.02 1.28 -12.55
CA PHE A 127 -2.92 2.23 -12.40
C PHE A 127 -1.56 1.51 -12.50
N ALA A 128 -1.39 0.39 -11.78
CA ALA A 128 -0.16 -0.39 -11.82
C ALA A 128 0.11 -1.00 -13.21
N GLU A 129 -0.90 -1.56 -13.88
CA GLU A 129 -0.77 -2.10 -15.25
C GLU A 129 -0.39 -1.02 -16.26
N THR A 130 -0.96 0.17 -16.12
CA THR A 130 -0.68 1.31 -16.99
C THR A 130 0.75 1.84 -16.77
N LEU A 131 1.19 1.90 -15.52
CA LEU A 131 2.55 2.25 -15.16
C LEU A 131 3.58 1.21 -15.63
N ASP A 132 3.26 -0.09 -15.54
CA ASP A 132 4.12 -1.17 -16.05
C ASP A 132 4.29 -1.08 -17.58
N ARG A 133 3.19 -0.87 -18.32
CA ARG A 133 3.21 -0.62 -19.77
C ARG A 133 4.08 0.59 -20.12
N PHE A 134 4.03 1.65 -19.33
CA PHE A 134 4.86 2.84 -19.53
C PHE A 134 6.35 2.52 -19.34
N PHE A 135 6.73 1.81 -18.28
CA PHE A 135 8.13 1.44 -18.06
C PHE A 135 8.67 0.46 -19.09
N ASP A 136 7.84 -0.46 -19.60
CA ASP A 136 8.22 -1.39 -20.67
C ASP A 136 8.49 -0.68 -22.01
N ASN A 137 7.76 0.39 -22.29
CA ASN A 137 7.86 1.15 -23.53
C ASN A 137 8.61 2.47 -23.36
N LEU A 138 9.38 2.64 -22.28
CA LEU A 138 10.00 3.90 -21.96
C LEU A 138 10.97 4.32 -23.07
N PRO A 139 10.72 5.44 -23.76
CA PRO A 139 11.52 5.84 -24.91
C PRO A 139 12.85 6.48 -24.48
N ALA A 140 13.69 6.82 -25.47
CA ALA A 140 14.93 7.54 -25.23
C ALA A 140 14.66 8.91 -24.59
N ALA A 141 15.66 9.47 -23.89
CA ALA A 141 15.52 10.66 -23.03
C ALA A 141 14.80 11.88 -23.67
N GLN A 142 14.89 12.05 -25.00
CA GLN A 142 14.23 13.16 -25.71
C GLN A 142 12.69 13.04 -25.78
N ASP A 143 12.16 11.82 -25.76
CA ASP A 143 10.73 11.52 -25.92
C ASP A 143 10.08 11.08 -24.59
N GLN A 144 10.84 11.05 -23.49
CA GLN A 144 10.34 10.66 -22.17
C GLN A 144 9.25 11.59 -21.65
N TYR A 145 9.34 12.88 -22.00
CA TYR A 145 8.32 13.88 -21.67
C TYR A 145 6.97 13.54 -22.31
N ASP A 146 6.94 13.25 -23.61
CA ASP A 146 5.69 12.95 -24.32
C ASP A 146 5.05 11.67 -23.77
N ALA A 147 5.86 10.63 -23.53
CA ALA A 147 5.38 9.39 -22.91
C ALA A 147 4.84 9.61 -21.48
N ALA A 148 5.49 10.47 -20.68
CA ALA A 148 5.03 10.81 -19.33
C ALA A 148 3.74 11.64 -19.36
N HIS A 149 3.62 12.56 -20.30
CA HIS A 149 2.40 13.34 -20.52
C HIS A 149 1.23 12.43 -20.93
N ASP A 150 1.45 11.48 -21.85
CA ASP A 150 0.46 10.48 -22.24
C ASP A 150 0.07 9.57 -21.07
N LEU A 151 1.02 9.18 -20.22
CA LEU A 151 0.74 8.41 -19.01
C LEU A 151 -0.21 9.15 -18.06
N VAL A 152 -0.01 10.46 -17.85
CA VAL A 152 -0.89 11.28 -17.00
C VAL A 152 -2.29 11.41 -17.61
N LEU A 153 -2.41 11.47 -18.94
CA LEU A 153 -3.70 11.41 -19.63
C LEU A 153 -4.39 10.05 -19.42
N GLU A 154 -3.66 8.93 -19.45
CA GLU A 154 -4.22 7.61 -19.16
C GLU A 154 -4.71 7.54 -17.69
N PHE A 155 -3.96 8.07 -16.71
CA PHE A 155 -4.39 8.13 -15.32
C PHE A 155 -5.65 8.98 -15.11
N LYS A 156 -5.73 10.13 -15.78
CA LYS A 156 -6.94 10.95 -15.82
C LYS A 156 -8.12 10.15 -16.38
N GLY A 157 -7.91 9.44 -17.50
CA GLY A 157 -8.94 8.62 -18.14
C GLY A 157 -9.47 7.50 -17.24
N ILE A 158 -8.60 6.85 -16.45
CA ILE A 158 -9.01 5.85 -15.46
C ILE A 158 -9.95 6.47 -14.40
N ALA A 159 -9.60 7.66 -13.89
CA ALA A 159 -10.43 8.35 -12.91
C ALA A 159 -11.77 8.83 -13.52
N GLU A 160 -11.78 9.33 -14.76
CA GLU A 160 -13.00 9.72 -15.48
C GLU A 160 -13.93 8.52 -15.75
N GLU A 161 -13.37 7.35 -16.09
CA GLU A 161 -14.16 6.13 -16.28
C GLU A 161 -14.86 5.70 -14.97
N ALA A 162 -14.15 5.77 -13.84
CA ALA A 162 -14.72 5.48 -12.52
C ALA A 162 -15.86 6.45 -12.15
N VAL A 163 -15.71 7.74 -12.49
CA VAL A 163 -16.78 8.75 -12.32
C VAL A 163 -17.99 8.40 -13.17
N GLU A 164 -17.80 8.10 -14.45
CA GLU A 164 -18.91 7.79 -15.37
C GLU A 164 -19.65 6.50 -14.98
N GLU A 165 -18.95 5.49 -14.45
CA GLU A 165 -19.57 4.28 -13.92
C GLU A 165 -20.46 4.59 -12.70
N LEU A 166 -19.95 5.38 -11.75
CA LEU A 166 -20.68 5.78 -10.53
C LEU A 166 -21.87 6.70 -10.83
N LYS A 167 -21.71 7.62 -11.78
CA LYS A 167 -22.69 8.64 -12.14
C LYS A 167 -23.96 8.04 -12.76
N LYS A 168 -23.83 6.99 -13.57
CA LYS A 168 -24.96 6.27 -14.20
C LYS A 168 -26.00 5.77 -13.19
N GLY A 169 -25.60 5.48 -11.95
CA GLY A 169 -26.49 4.99 -10.89
C GLY A 169 -27.07 6.08 -9.97
N HIS A 170 -26.39 7.22 -9.83
CA HIS A 170 -26.63 8.16 -8.72
C HIS A 170 -26.81 9.63 -9.15
N GLU A 171 -26.87 9.93 -10.45
CA GLU A 171 -26.93 11.29 -10.98
C GLU A 171 -28.02 12.16 -10.32
N ARG A 172 -29.21 11.60 -10.10
CA ARG A 172 -30.32 12.32 -9.48
C ARG A 172 -30.01 12.71 -8.03
N GLU A 173 -29.40 11.81 -7.28
CA GLU A 173 -29.12 11.98 -5.85
C GLU A 173 -27.98 12.95 -5.63
N VAL A 174 -26.94 12.86 -6.48
CA VAL A 174 -25.87 13.86 -6.57
C VAL A 174 -26.46 15.24 -6.82
N ARG A 175 -27.34 15.38 -7.82
CA ARG A 175 -27.96 16.66 -8.17
C ARG A 175 -28.81 17.23 -7.03
N GLU A 176 -29.61 16.40 -6.36
CA GLU A 176 -30.42 16.82 -5.20
C GLU A 176 -29.55 17.25 -4.01
N GLN A 177 -28.46 16.54 -3.71
CA GLN A 177 -27.52 16.90 -2.64
C GLN A 177 -26.76 18.19 -2.95
N LEU A 178 -26.19 18.31 -4.15
CA LEU A 178 -25.44 19.51 -4.56
C LEU A 178 -26.32 20.76 -4.52
N ARG A 179 -27.60 20.63 -4.92
CA ARG A 179 -28.57 21.71 -4.81
C ARG A 179 -28.83 22.12 -3.36
N ALA A 180 -28.97 21.15 -2.46
CA ALA A 180 -29.17 21.40 -1.03
C ALA A 180 -27.94 22.07 -0.39
N GLU A 181 -26.73 21.57 -0.66
CA GLU A 181 -25.47 22.13 -0.16
C GLU A 181 -25.22 23.54 -0.65
N TRP A 182 -25.41 23.77 -1.97
CA TRP A 182 -25.29 25.12 -2.54
C TRP A 182 -26.24 26.08 -1.82
N SER A 183 -27.45 25.63 -1.53
CA SER A 183 -28.46 26.43 -0.87
C SER A 183 -28.13 26.74 0.60
N GLU A 184 -27.51 25.80 1.32
CA GLU A 184 -27.05 26.00 2.69
C GLU A 184 -25.87 26.99 2.73
N GLN A 185 -24.89 26.80 1.85
CA GLN A 185 -23.72 27.66 1.71
C GLN A 185 -24.05 29.08 1.25
N ALA A 186 -25.14 29.27 0.50
CA ALA A 186 -25.57 30.59 0.03
C ALA A 186 -26.13 31.49 1.14
N HIS A 187 -26.25 31.00 2.39
CA HIS A 187 -26.85 31.70 3.54
C HIS A 187 -28.21 32.35 3.19
N LEU A 188 -28.97 31.72 2.28
CA LEU A 188 -30.31 32.17 1.90
C LEU A 188 -31.33 31.95 3.04
N SER A 189 -30.90 31.42 4.19
CA SER A 189 -31.69 31.20 5.41
C SER A 189 -32.13 32.49 6.11
N ALA A 190 -31.48 33.64 5.85
CA ALA A 190 -31.86 34.92 6.48
C ALA A 190 -33.25 35.43 6.08
N PHE A 191 -33.86 34.90 5.01
CA PHE A 191 -35.24 35.24 4.59
C PHE A 191 -36.31 34.33 5.21
N GLU A 192 -35.92 33.29 5.95
CA GLU A 192 -36.82 32.23 6.45
C GLU A 192 -37.69 32.64 7.66
N SER A 193 -37.53 33.85 8.22
CA SER A 193 -38.31 34.24 9.41
C SER A 193 -39.77 34.63 9.11
N THR A 194 -40.22 34.66 7.84
CA THR A 194 -41.57 35.15 7.50
C THR A 194 -42.45 34.26 6.62
N ILE A 195 -41.94 33.17 6.05
CA ILE A 195 -42.77 32.24 5.26
C ILE A 195 -42.42 30.81 5.68
N GLY A 196 -43.28 30.23 6.52
CA GLY A 196 -43.10 28.88 7.04
C GLY A 196 -43.07 27.85 5.93
N ARG A 197 -41.92 27.19 5.76
CA ARG A 197 -41.81 25.93 5.03
C ARG A 197 -41.77 24.76 6.03
N PRO A 198 -42.35 23.60 5.69
CA PRO A 198 -42.25 22.41 6.54
C PRO A 198 -40.78 22.01 6.68
N LYS A 199 -40.38 21.61 7.89
CA LYS A 199 -39.09 20.96 8.14
C LYS A 199 -38.83 19.87 7.10
N PRO A 200 -37.60 19.68 6.60
CA PRO A 200 -37.27 18.51 5.81
C PRO A 200 -37.70 17.29 6.61
N ARG A 201 -38.52 16.42 5.98
CA ARG A 201 -38.86 15.13 6.57
C ARG A 201 -37.52 14.44 6.81
N THR A 202 -37.14 14.29 8.07
CA THR A 202 -36.09 13.37 8.49
C THR A 202 -36.39 12.04 7.82
N ALA A 203 -35.68 11.74 6.74
CA ALA A 203 -35.73 10.43 6.14
C ALA A 203 -35.31 9.47 7.24
N VAL A 204 -36.24 8.60 7.65
CA VAL A 204 -35.92 7.48 8.52
C VAL A 204 -34.83 6.70 7.79
N GLY A 205 -33.59 6.83 8.26
CA GLY A 205 -32.39 6.34 7.59
C GLY A 205 -32.38 4.82 7.56
N GLY A 206 -32.92 4.23 6.49
CA GLY A 206 -32.69 2.84 6.16
C GLY A 206 -31.28 2.63 5.59
N ALA A 207 -30.74 1.41 5.71
CA ALA A 207 -29.40 1.07 5.21
C ALA A 207 -29.18 1.39 3.72
N ALA A 208 -30.24 1.37 2.90
CA ALA A 208 -30.19 1.75 1.49
C ALA A 208 -29.96 3.25 1.25
N ALA A 209 -30.34 4.13 2.19
CA ALA A 209 -30.04 5.57 2.08
C ALA A 209 -28.58 5.87 2.48
N ALA A 210 -28.06 5.16 3.49
CA ALA A 210 -26.65 5.27 3.89
C ALA A 210 -25.70 4.78 2.78
N ARG A 211 -26.00 3.64 2.14
CA ARG A 211 -25.22 3.13 0.99
C ARG A 211 -25.16 4.11 -0.18
N ARG A 212 -26.28 4.77 -0.47
CA ARG A 212 -26.35 5.77 -1.54
C ARG A 212 -25.54 7.02 -1.23
N MET A 213 -25.58 7.48 0.02
CA MET A 213 -24.76 8.61 0.47
C MET A 213 -23.26 8.32 0.34
N GLU A 214 -22.83 7.13 0.76
CA GLU A 214 -21.44 6.66 0.65
C GLU A 214 -20.99 6.59 -0.83
N GLN A 215 -21.84 6.11 -1.74
CA GLN A 215 -21.55 6.06 -3.17
C GLN A 215 -21.48 7.44 -3.83
N VAL A 216 -22.25 8.42 -3.34
CA VAL A 216 -22.17 9.82 -3.81
C VAL A 216 -20.90 10.50 -3.32
N GLU A 217 -20.51 10.28 -2.06
CA GLU A 217 -19.24 10.79 -1.52
C GLU A 217 -18.05 10.26 -2.31
N GLU A 218 -18.06 8.96 -2.59
CA GLU A 218 -17.03 8.30 -3.38
C GLU A 218 -16.98 8.77 -4.84
N LEU A 219 -18.12 9.07 -5.47
CA LEU A 219 -18.16 9.71 -6.79
C LEU A 219 -17.45 11.07 -6.76
N ARG A 220 -17.64 11.88 -5.71
CA ARG A 220 -16.98 13.18 -5.58
C ARG A 220 -15.48 13.04 -5.45
N LEU A 221 -15.02 12.09 -4.65
CA LEU A 221 -13.59 11.81 -4.51
C LEU A 221 -12.96 11.38 -5.86
N CYS A 222 -13.67 10.59 -6.66
CA CYS A 222 -13.20 10.21 -8.01
C CYS A 222 -13.14 11.42 -8.96
N GLN A 223 -14.12 12.33 -8.87
CA GLN A 223 -14.14 13.56 -9.64
C GLN A 223 -12.99 14.48 -9.24
N GLU A 224 -12.75 14.66 -7.94
CA GLU A 224 -11.63 15.46 -7.43
C GLU A 224 -10.27 14.89 -7.86
N GLU A 225 -10.15 13.57 -7.92
CA GLU A 225 -8.95 12.92 -8.44
C GLU A 225 -8.75 13.17 -9.94
N ALA A 226 -9.79 13.03 -10.76
CA ALA A 226 -9.72 13.32 -12.19
C ALA A 226 -9.30 14.79 -12.44
N ASP A 227 -9.88 15.72 -11.67
CA ASP A 227 -9.51 17.13 -11.73
C ASP A 227 -8.07 17.36 -11.27
N THR A 228 -7.56 16.58 -10.30
CA THR A 228 -6.16 16.66 -9.84
C THR A 228 -5.17 16.21 -10.91
N TRP A 229 -5.48 15.14 -11.64
CA TRP A 229 -4.66 14.69 -12.77
C TRP A 229 -4.64 15.70 -13.91
N GLU A 230 -5.77 16.37 -14.21
CA GLU A 230 -5.79 17.47 -15.17
C GLU A 230 -4.91 18.64 -14.71
N LEU A 231 -4.95 19.01 -13.43
CA LEU A 231 -4.06 20.04 -12.89
C LEU A 231 -2.58 19.65 -13.02
N PHE A 232 -2.23 18.39 -12.72
CA PHE A 232 -0.86 17.91 -12.87
C PHE A 232 -0.41 17.91 -14.34
N ARG A 233 -1.31 17.58 -15.29
CA ARG A 233 -1.05 17.71 -16.73
C ARG A 233 -0.69 19.16 -17.11
N VAL A 234 -1.44 20.14 -16.60
CA VAL A 234 -1.15 21.57 -16.82
C VAL A 234 0.24 21.93 -16.28
N VAL A 235 0.59 21.46 -15.08
CA VAL A 235 1.91 21.70 -14.47
C VAL A 235 3.04 21.08 -15.30
N LEU A 236 2.87 19.84 -15.77
CA LEU A 236 3.84 19.17 -16.64
C LEU A 236 4.08 19.94 -17.94
N GLU A 237 3.00 20.38 -18.59
CA GLU A 237 3.06 21.12 -19.85
C GLU A 237 3.84 22.44 -19.75
N MET A 238 3.67 23.13 -18.62
CA MET A 238 4.25 24.46 -18.43
C MET A 238 5.67 24.42 -17.85
N HIS A 239 5.98 23.50 -16.94
CA HIS A 239 7.20 23.55 -16.13
C HIS A 239 8.21 22.44 -16.40
N TYR A 240 7.79 21.30 -16.95
CA TYR A 240 8.65 20.11 -17.09
C TYR A 240 8.97 19.73 -18.54
N ASN A 241 8.55 20.53 -19.51
CA ASN A 241 8.84 20.28 -20.92
C ASN A 241 10.33 20.57 -21.24
N PRO A 242 11.13 19.57 -21.67
CA PRO A 242 12.56 19.74 -21.90
C PRO A 242 12.88 20.49 -23.21
N ASN A 243 11.94 20.55 -24.17
CA ASN A 243 12.18 21.03 -25.53
C ASN A 243 11.69 22.47 -25.73
N ALA A 244 12.29 23.43 -25.00
CA ALA A 244 11.96 24.86 -25.12
C ALA A 244 12.05 25.38 -26.57
N ALA A 245 12.99 24.86 -27.38
CA ALA A 245 13.13 25.23 -28.79
C ALA A 245 11.93 24.79 -29.66
N SER A 246 11.38 23.59 -29.41
CA SER A 246 10.19 23.11 -30.12
C SER A 246 8.95 23.91 -29.72
N GLN A 247 8.84 24.28 -28.44
CA GLN A 247 7.78 25.17 -27.97
C GLN A 247 7.85 26.55 -28.62
N GLU A 248 9.06 27.11 -28.77
CA GLU A 248 9.26 28.41 -29.40
C GLU A 248 8.92 28.36 -30.90
N GLN A 249 9.27 27.28 -31.60
CA GLN A 249 8.83 27.03 -32.98
C GLN A 249 7.30 26.91 -33.08
N GLU A 250 6.66 26.15 -32.19
CA GLU A 250 5.20 26.00 -32.19
C GLU A 250 4.50 27.35 -31.91
N LYS A 251 5.07 28.18 -31.02
CA LYS A 251 4.62 29.56 -30.79
C LYS A 251 4.76 30.40 -32.06
N GLU A 252 5.92 30.37 -32.72
CA GLU A 252 6.15 31.08 -33.97
C GLU A 252 5.16 30.64 -35.07
N GLU A 253 4.89 29.34 -35.19
CA GLU A 253 3.90 28.81 -36.13
C GLU A 253 2.48 29.28 -35.80
N LYS A 254 2.08 29.24 -34.52
CA LYS A 254 0.78 29.73 -34.06
C LYS A 254 0.63 31.23 -34.33
N LEU A 255 1.67 32.01 -34.07
CA LEU A 255 1.70 33.45 -34.38
C LEU A 255 1.68 33.73 -35.88
N ALA A 256 2.35 32.91 -36.69
CA ALA A 256 2.33 33.01 -38.15
C ALA A 256 0.93 32.72 -38.72
N ARG A 257 0.21 31.74 -38.15
CA ARG A 257 -1.19 31.43 -38.52
C ARG A 257 -2.15 32.58 -38.24
N LEU A 258 -1.94 33.32 -37.14
CA LEU A 258 -2.73 34.51 -36.79
C LEU A 258 -2.41 35.74 -37.67
N GLY A 259 -1.28 35.73 -38.38
CA GLY A 259 -0.87 36.82 -39.26
C GLY A 259 -0.42 38.09 -38.52
N ASN A 260 -0.30 39.19 -39.26
CA ASN A 260 0.12 40.48 -38.72
C ASN A 260 -1.06 41.26 -38.14
N VAL A 261 -0.84 41.90 -36.99
CA VAL A 261 -1.86 42.75 -36.37
C VAL A 261 -2.09 44.00 -37.21
N HIS A 262 -3.34 44.22 -37.61
CA HIS A 262 -3.80 45.38 -38.36
C HIS A 262 -4.91 46.13 -37.62
N ARG A 263 -5.36 47.28 -38.13
CA ARG A 263 -6.37 48.13 -37.47
C ARG A 263 -7.71 47.42 -37.18
N TYR A 264 -8.08 46.43 -37.99
CA TYR A 264 -9.34 45.70 -37.87
C TYR A 264 -9.23 44.39 -37.10
N THR A 265 -8.05 44.07 -36.54
CA THR A 265 -7.85 42.86 -35.72
C THR A 265 -8.72 43.00 -34.48
N SER A 266 -9.48 41.95 -34.17
CA SER A 266 -10.41 41.93 -33.04
C SER A 266 -9.66 41.83 -31.71
N GLU A 267 -10.27 42.26 -30.61
CA GLU A 267 -9.64 42.08 -29.28
C GLU A 267 -9.53 40.60 -28.88
N SER A 268 -10.42 39.73 -29.39
CA SER A 268 -10.32 38.28 -29.21
C SER A 268 -9.02 37.74 -29.81
N GLU A 269 -8.71 38.10 -31.06
CA GLU A 269 -7.46 37.70 -31.71
C GLU A 269 -6.23 38.28 -30.98
N LEU A 270 -6.33 39.48 -30.42
CA LEU A 270 -5.26 40.06 -29.60
C LEU A 270 -5.09 39.32 -28.26
N TYR A 271 -6.18 38.81 -27.68
CA TYR A 271 -6.16 37.99 -26.48
C TYR A 271 -5.52 36.61 -26.76
N ASP A 272 -5.91 35.96 -27.86
CA ASP A 272 -5.30 34.70 -28.30
C ASP A 272 -3.79 34.88 -28.54
N ARG A 273 -3.41 35.99 -29.17
CA ARG A 273 -2.00 36.35 -29.38
C ARG A 273 -1.26 36.58 -28.05
N PHE A 274 -1.89 37.26 -27.09
CA PHE A 274 -1.34 37.48 -25.75
C PHE A 274 -1.05 36.17 -25.03
N LEU A 275 -1.96 35.19 -25.09
CA LEU A 275 -1.75 33.87 -24.50
C LEU A 275 -0.64 33.05 -25.17
N ILE A 276 -0.32 33.33 -26.43
CA ILE A 276 0.80 32.67 -27.13
C ILE A 276 2.14 33.37 -26.81
N GLU A 277 2.13 34.70 -26.69
CA GLU A 277 3.33 35.50 -26.46
C GLU A 277 3.80 35.51 -24.99
N ASP A 278 2.89 35.37 -24.01
CA ASP A 278 3.19 35.38 -22.58
C ASP A 278 2.90 34.02 -21.93
N ASP A 279 3.96 33.29 -21.56
CA ASP A 279 3.85 31.96 -20.92
C ASP A 279 3.17 32.00 -19.55
N LEU A 280 3.42 33.05 -18.75
CA LEU A 280 2.79 33.18 -17.44
C LEU A 280 1.29 33.45 -17.58
N ALA A 281 0.90 34.23 -18.60
CA ALA A 281 -0.50 34.43 -18.91
C ALA A 281 -1.18 33.15 -19.40
N ARG A 282 -0.47 32.34 -20.21
CA ARG A 282 -0.93 31.02 -20.66
C ARG A 282 -1.20 30.09 -19.48
N GLU A 283 -0.25 29.98 -18.55
CA GLU A 283 -0.39 29.18 -17.33
C GLU A 283 -1.63 29.62 -16.53
N ARG A 284 -1.76 30.93 -16.27
CA ARG A 284 -2.90 31.48 -15.53
C ARG A 284 -4.23 31.25 -16.23
N HIS A 285 -4.26 31.31 -17.55
CA HIS A 285 -5.44 30.99 -18.33
C HIS A 285 -5.81 29.50 -18.18
N MET A 286 -4.85 28.59 -18.31
CA MET A 286 -5.09 27.15 -18.14
C MET A 286 -5.57 26.82 -16.73
N VAL A 287 -4.96 27.39 -15.68
CA VAL A 287 -5.41 27.20 -14.29
C VAL A 287 -6.79 27.79 -14.06
N LYS A 288 -7.10 28.97 -14.62
CA LYS A 288 -8.45 29.56 -14.57
C LYS A 288 -9.48 28.63 -15.22
N THR A 289 -9.18 28.09 -16.40
CA THR A 289 -10.06 27.16 -17.11
C THR A 289 -10.24 25.85 -16.36
N TRP A 290 -9.19 25.32 -15.74
CA TRP A 290 -9.29 24.18 -14.84
C TRP A 290 -10.25 24.48 -13.68
N LEU A 291 -10.11 25.63 -13.01
CA LEU A 291 -11.02 26.05 -11.93
C LEU A 291 -12.47 26.21 -12.40
N GLU A 292 -12.71 26.63 -13.64
CA GLU A 292 -14.04 26.70 -14.27
C GLU A 292 -14.63 25.29 -14.44
N GLN A 293 -13.84 24.34 -14.93
CA GLN A 293 -14.24 22.94 -15.10
C GLN A 293 -14.53 22.27 -13.76
N THR A 294 -13.69 22.46 -12.74
CA THR A 294 -13.93 21.96 -11.38
C THR A 294 -15.25 22.46 -10.82
N ALA A 295 -15.59 23.74 -11.03
CA ALA A 295 -16.87 24.29 -10.60
C ALA A 295 -18.05 23.68 -11.37
N GLU A 296 -17.88 23.34 -12.65
CA GLU A 296 -18.91 22.66 -13.43
C GLU A 296 -19.16 21.24 -12.93
N ASN A 297 -18.09 20.50 -12.61
CA ASN A 297 -18.12 19.09 -12.24
C ASN A 297 -18.56 18.85 -10.79
N GLN A 298 -18.16 19.72 -9.86
CA GLN A 298 -18.29 19.47 -8.41
C GLN A 298 -19.45 20.20 -7.74
N LYS A 299 -20.02 21.25 -8.36
CA LYS A 299 -21.09 22.07 -7.75
C LYS A 299 -22.41 21.94 -8.52
N SER A 300 -23.53 22.24 -7.85
CA SER A 300 -24.88 22.20 -8.47
C SER A 300 -24.91 22.95 -9.79
N ASP A 301 -25.41 22.30 -10.84
CA ASP A 301 -25.56 22.90 -12.16
C ASP A 301 -26.34 24.23 -12.12
N VAL A 302 -26.09 25.09 -13.12
CA VAL A 302 -26.73 26.42 -13.19
C VAL A 302 -28.26 26.28 -13.18
N GLN A 303 -28.82 25.26 -13.84
CA GLN A 303 -30.25 25.03 -13.85
C GLN A 303 -30.78 24.61 -12.47
N GLY A 304 -30.09 23.72 -11.75
CA GLY A 304 -30.44 23.35 -10.38
C GLY A 304 -30.39 24.53 -9.40
N ILE A 305 -29.42 25.43 -9.57
CA ILE A 305 -29.32 26.69 -8.80
C ILE A 305 -30.52 27.60 -9.10
N VAL A 306 -30.85 27.79 -10.37
CA VAL A 306 -32.00 28.63 -10.79
C VAL A 306 -33.31 28.03 -10.26
N ASP A 307 -33.50 26.71 -10.38
CA ASP A 307 -34.69 26.03 -9.89
C ASP A 307 -34.85 26.17 -8.36
N GLU A 308 -33.76 26.13 -7.59
CA GLU A 308 -33.78 26.34 -6.13
C GLU A 308 -34.18 27.76 -5.76
N LEU A 309 -33.62 28.74 -6.47
CA LEU A 309 -33.97 30.13 -6.30
C LEU A 309 -35.42 30.42 -6.72
N GLU A 310 -35.93 29.78 -7.77
CA GLU A 310 -37.33 29.88 -8.19
C GLU A 310 -38.27 29.28 -7.14
N GLU A 311 -37.95 28.11 -6.59
CA GLU A 311 -38.75 27.47 -5.54
C GLU A 311 -38.85 28.35 -4.28
N ARG A 312 -37.74 28.98 -3.89
CA ARG A 312 -37.68 29.90 -2.75
C ARG A 312 -38.43 31.22 -2.99
N ALA A 313 -38.54 31.67 -4.22
CA ALA A 313 -39.36 32.84 -4.57
C ALA A 313 -40.86 32.62 -4.32
N GLY A 314 -41.31 31.37 -4.09
CA GLY A 314 -42.69 31.01 -3.72
C GLY A 314 -43.74 31.37 -4.79
N THR A 315 -43.29 31.76 -5.97
CA THR A 315 -44.10 32.23 -7.09
C THR A 315 -43.93 31.25 -8.24
N GLY A 316 -45.02 30.80 -8.86
CA GLY A 316 -45.00 29.71 -9.85
C GLY A 316 -43.99 29.92 -10.98
N LYS A 317 -43.61 28.82 -11.64
CA LYS A 317 -42.67 28.78 -12.77
C LYS A 317 -42.91 29.94 -13.74
N GLY A 318 -41.86 30.72 -14.05
CA GLY A 318 -41.90 31.81 -15.03
C GLY A 318 -42.08 33.23 -14.46
N THR A 319 -42.06 33.43 -13.14
CA THR A 319 -42.16 34.77 -12.52
C THR A 319 -40.95 35.67 -12.81
N TRP A 320 -39.78 35.07 -13.08
CA TRP A 320 -38.52 35.77 -13.36
C TRP A 320 -38.47 36.46 -14.73
N THR A 321 -39.47 36.23 -15.58
CA THR A 321 -39.49 36.70 -16.98
C THR A 321 -40.17 38.06 -17.18
N ARG A 322 -40.62 38.72 -16.10
CA ARG A 322 -41.52 39.89 -16.16
C ARG A 322 -40.92 41.19 -15.61
N GLY A 323 -39.62 41.23 -15.35
CA GLY A 323 -38.92 42.37 -14.74
C GLY A 323 -39.50 42.77 -13.38
N TRP A 324 -39.34 44.03 -12.97
CA TRP A 324 -39.83 44.55 -11.68
C TRP A 324 -41.36 44.77 -11.65
N MET A 325 -42.12 43.68 -11.71
CA MET A 325 -43.58 43.71 -11.84
C MET A 325 -44.26 44.35 -10.63
N HIS A 326 -43.84 44.00 -9.41
CA HIS A 326 -44.46 44.49 -8.17
C HIS A 326 -44.18 45.97 -7.93
N THR A 327 -42.95 46.40 -8.17
CA THR A 327 -42.49 47.79 -8.13
C THR A 327 -43.24 48.61 -9.18
N ARG A 328 -43.38 48.09 -10.40
CA ARG A 328 -44.16 48.73 -11.47
C ARG A 328 -45.63 48.90 -11.09
N GLU A 329 -46.27 47.87 -10.54
CA GLU A 329 -47.68 47.93 -10.12
C GLU A 329 -47.90 48.97 -9.04
N LYS A 330 -46.96 49.08 -8.09
CA LYS A 330 -47.01 50.07 -7.03
C LYS A 330 -46.78 51.49 -7.52
N ILE A 331 -45.80 51.72 -8.40
CA ILE A 331 -45.60 53.00 -9.07
C ILE A 331 -46.86 53.38 -9.86
N LYS A 332 -47.49 52.43 -10.58
CA LYS A 332 -48.75 52.65 -11.30
C LYS A 332 -49.93 52.95 -10.38
N ALA A 333 -50.00 52.33 -9.20
CA ALA A 333 -51.02 52.63 -8.20
C ALA A 333 -50.87 54.08 -7.70
N GLU A 334 -49.65 54.49 -7.35
CA GLU A 334 -49.35 55.87 -6.94
C GLU A 334 -49.61 56.89 -8.06
N LYS A 335 -49.23 56.59 -9.31
CA LYS A 335 -49.53 57.42 -10.49
C LYS A 335 -51.03 57.66 -10.69
N ARG A 336 -51.89 56.75 -10.23
CA ARG A 336 -53.36 56.91 -10.29
C ARG A 336 -53.90 57.81 -9.18
N MET A 337 -53.17 57.96 -8.07
CA MET A 337 -53.61 58.68 -6.88
C MET A 337 -53.11 60.14 -6.81
N ARG A 338 -52.04 60.49 -7.55
CA ARG A 338 -51.46 61.84 -7.53
C ARG A 338 -50.92 62.27 -8.90
N THR A 339 -50.86 63.58 -9.13
CA THR A 339 -50.19 64.16 -10.30
C THR A 339 -48.71 63.76 -10.31
N TRP A 340 -48.27 63.12 -11.39
CA TRP A 340 -46.90 62.60 -11.46
C TRP A 340 -45.92 63.68 -11.95
N PRO A 341 -44.83 63.94 -11.22
CA PRO A 341 -43.81 64.90 -11.65
C PRO A 341 -43.05 64.44 -12.91
N GLN A 342 -42.37 65.38 -13.59
CA GLN A 342 -41.44 65.04 -14.67
C GLN A 342 -40.27 64.19 -14.15
N PRO A 343 -39.64 63.33 -14.98
CA PRO A 343 -38.61 62.37 -14.55
C PRO A 343 -37.43 62.99 -13.76
N ASP A 344 -37.08 64.24 -14.06
CA ASP A 344 -35.95 64.97 -13.46
C ASP A 344 -36.37 65.98 -12.39
N SER A 345 -37.63 65.97 -11.95
CA SER A 345 -38.10 66.93 -10.95
C SER A 345 -37.50 66.63 -9.57
N SER A 346 -36.88 67.62 -8.95
CA SER A 346 -36.53 67.60 -7.52
C SER A 346 -37.62 68.34 -6.73
N PRO A 347 -38.21 67.75 -5.68
CA PRO A 347 -37.92 66.43 -5.10
C PRO A 347 -38.62 65.28 -5.83
N LEU A 348 -37.96 64.12 -5.89
CA LEU A 348 -38.55 62.88 -6.40
C LEU A 348 -39.75 62.44 -5.53
N PRO A 349 -40.80 61.84 -6.13
CA PRO A 349 -41.98 61.39 -5.39
C PRO A 349 -41.63 60.44 -4.25
N GLN A 350 -42.11 60.72 -3.04
CA GLN A 350 -41.89 59.85 -1.87
C GLN A 350 -42.89 58.68 -1.92
N ILE A 351 -42.40 57.48 -2.20
CA ILE A 351 -43.15 56.22 -2.17
C ILE A 351 -42.38 55.33 -1.22
N ARG A 352 -43.06 54.59 -0.37
CA ARG A 352 -42.41 53.60 0.50
C ARG A 352 -42.76 52.19 0.07
N ARG A 353 -41.89 51.22 0.37
CA ARG A 353 -42.16 49.77 0.18
C ARG A 353 -43.39 49.30 0.97
N THR A 354 -43.94 48.12 0.67
CA THR A 354 -45.19 47.66 1.31
C THR A 354 -45.05 47.45 2.81
N ASP A 355 -43.84 47.19 3.27
CA ASP A 355 -43.43 47.08 4.67
C ASP A 355 -43.06 48.43 5.31
N ASN A 356 -43.15 49.53 4.56
CA ASN A 356 -42.89 50.90 4.99
C ASN A 356 -41.44 51.17 5.47
N SER A 357 -40.49 50.29 5.13
CA SER A 357 -39.09 50.33 5.59
C SER A 357 -38.27 51.39 4.85
N GLU A 358 -38.30 51.34 3.52
CA GLU A 358 -37.43 52.12 2.64
C GLU A 358 -38.22 52.88 1.57
N MET A 359 -37.60 53.91 1.02
CA MET A 359 -38.14 54.62 -0.13
C MET A 359 -38.05 53.76 -1.39
N LEU A 360 -39.16 53.63 -2.10
CA LEU A 360 -39.28 52.89 -3.34
C LEU A 360 -38.79 53.74 -4.54
N VAL A 361 -38.14 53.07 -5.48
CA VAL A 361 -37.75 53.64 -6.77
C VAL A 361 -38.97 54.21 -7.51
N THR A 362 -38.75 55.29 -8.27
CA THR A 362 -39.79 56.02 -9.01
C THR A 362 -39.78 55.78 -10.53
N SER A 363 -38.67 55.25 -11.05
CA SER A 363 -38.48 54.84 -12.45
C SER A 363 -38.13 53.35 -12.54
N LEU A 364 -38.13 52.77 -13.74
CA LEU A 364 -38.02 51.32 -13.97
C LEU A 364 -36.85 50.95 -14.86
N ASP A 365 -35.90 51.86 -15.03
CA ASP A 365 -34.62 51.64 -15.67
C ASP A 365 -33.64 50.93 -14.72
N PRO A 366 -32.70 50.11 -15.26
CA PRO A 366 -31.82 49.28 -14.44
C PRO A 366 -30.97 50.03 -13.41
N ASP A 367 -30.54 51.25 -13.70
CA ASP A 367 -29.73 52.07 -12.80
C ASP A 367 -30.57 52.89 -11.82
N ALA A 368 -31.91 52.78 -11.85
CA ALA A 368 -32.79 53.56 -10.98
C ALA A 368 -32.57 53.32 -9.47
N PRO A 369 -32.33 52.08 -8.97
CA PRO A 369 -31.99 51.85 -7.56
C PRO A 369 -30.69 52.57 -7.15
N THR A 370 -29.66 52.47 -7.98
CA THR A 370 -28.34 53.07 -7.78
C THR A 370 -28.39 54.61 -7.86
N ARG A 371 -29.05 55.14 -8.89
CA ARG A 371 -29.15 56.59 -9.16
C ARG A 371 -30.03 57.33 -8.14
N GLN A 372 -31.08 56.68 -7.66
CA GLN A 372 -32.01 57.29 -6.70
C GLN A 372 -31.66 56.97 -5.25
N GLU A 373 -30.76 56.02 -5.01
CA GLU A 373 -30.46 55.43 -3.69
C GLU A 373 -31.75 54.94 -3.00
N ARG A 374 -32.56 54.18 -3.75
CA ARG A 374 -33.88 53.69 -3.32
C ARG A 374 -34.05 52.20 -3.61
N ALA A 375 -34.94 51.56 -2.87
CA ALA A 375 -35.12 50.11 -2.91
C ALA A 375 -36.25 49.68 -3.85
N LEU A 376 -36.15 48.46 -4.36
CA LEU A 376 -37.23 47.76 -5.08
C LEU A 376 -38.21 47.10 -4.09
N GLU A 377 -39.38 46.67 -4.54
CA GLU A 377 -40.25 45.84 -3.70
C GLU A 377 -39.56 44.53 -3.29
N LYS A 378 -39.95 43.94 -2.15
CA LYS A 378 -39.25 42.75 -1.58
C LYS A 378 -39.12 41.60 -2.57
N GLN A 379 -40.19 41.28 -3.26
CA GLN A 379 -40.25 40.21 -4.25
C GLN A 379 -39.33 40.51 -5.44
N ASP A 380 -39.42 41.73 -5.98
CA ASP A 380 -38.57 42.13 -7.12
C ASP A 380 -37.09 42.20 -6.73
N ALA A 381 -36.76 42.69 -5.52
CA ALA A 381 -35.39 42.72 -5.01
C ALA A 381 -34.79 41.31 -4.84
N TYR A 382 -35.60 40.32 -4.46
CA TYR A 382 -35.18 38.93 -4.40
C TYR A 382 -34.88 38.37 -5.80
N VAL A 383 -35.79 38.58 -6.76
CA VAL A 383 -35.61 38.15 -8.16
C VAL A 383 -34.38 38.83 -8.77
N GLU A 384 -34.17 40.11 -8.50
CA GLU A 384 -32.99 40.87 -8.93
C GLU A 384 -31.70 40.22 -8.43
N ARG A 385 -31.62 39.92 -7.13
CA ARG A 385 -30.48 39.21 -6.55
C ARG A 385 -30.27 37.82 -7.16
N ALA A 386 -31.35 37.09 -7.40
CA ALA A 386 -31.30 35.74 -7.95
C ALA A 386 -30.80 35.71 -9.40
N LEU A 387 -31.18 36.70 -10.22
CA LEU A 387 -30.64 36.88 -11.57
C LEU A 387 -29.13 37.15 -11.58
N TRP A 388 -28.65 38.00 -10.66
CA TRP A 388 -27.21 38.27 -10.53
C TRP A 388 -26.42 37.06 -10.02
N ILE A 389 -26.99 36.26 -9.13
CA ILE A 389 -26.41 34.98 -8.70
C ILE A 389 -26.24 34.05 -9.91
N ALA A 390 -27.28 33.90 -10.75
CA ALA A 390 -27.20 33.06 -11.94
C ALA A 390 -26.14 33.58 -12.93
N CYS A 391 -26.08 34.89 -13.17
CA CYS A 391 -25.04 35.49 -14.02
C CYS A 391 -23.62 35.25 -13.47
N TYR A 392 -23.44 35.38 -12.16
CA TYR A 392 -22.16 35.08 -11.50
C TYR A 392 -21.77 33.61 -11.67
N GLU A 393 -22.70 32.67 -11.44
CA GLU A 393 -22.43 31.24 -11.57
C GLU A 393 -22.11 30.85 -13.03
N MET A 394 -22.81 31.43 -14.02
CA MET A 394 -22.47 31.24 -15.44
C MET A 394 -21.06 31.72 -15.78
N LEU A 395 -20.66 32.90 -15.28
CA LEU A 395 -19.31 33.43 -15.49
C LEU A 395 -18.23 32.64 -14.71
N ARG A 396 -18.54 32.17 -13.51
CA ARG A 396 -17.64 31.35 -12.68
C ARG A 396 -17.36 29.99 -13.32
N ARG A 397 -18.29 29.46 -14.11
CA ARG A 397 -18.20 28.17 -14.82
C ARG A 397 -17.69 28.30 -16.26
N GLY A 398 -17.33 29.50 -16.71
CA GLY A 398 -16.85 29.72 -18.08
C GLY A 398 -17.90 29.45 -19.17
N LYS A 399 -19.20 29.62 -18.87
CA LYS A 399 -20.26 29.41 -19.87
C LYS A 399 -20.07 30.33 -21.07
N SER A 400 -20.40 29.82 -22.25
CA SER A 400 -20.17 30.56 -23.50
C SER A 400 -20.98 31.86 -23.49
N TRP A 401 -20.43 32.91 -24.13
CA TRP A 401 -21.10 34.20 -24.18
C TRP A 401 -22.47 34.12 -24.87
N SER A 402 -22.61 33.25 -25.87
CA SER A 402 -23.89 32.93 -26.52
C SER A 402 -24.92 32.40 -25.53
N GLU A 403 -24.54 31.44 -24.68
CA GLU A 403 -25.44 30.89 -23.66
C GLU A 403 -25.90 31.95 -22.65
N ILE A 404 -24.99 32.85 -22.24
CA ILE A 404 -25.32 33.96 -21.32
C ILE A 404 -26.32 34.93 -21.98
N CYS A 405 -26.11 35.25 -23.26
CA CYS A 405 -27.02 36.10 -24.03
C CYS A 405 -28.41 35.46 -24.13
N ASP A 406 -28.47 34.22 -24.61
CA ASP A 406 -29.71 33.47 -24.79
C ASP A 406 -30.48 33.37 -23.46
N TRP A 407 -29.78 33.04 -22.37
CA TRP A 407 -30.38 32.91 -21.03
C TRP A 407 -30.98 34.23 -20.53
N CYS A 408 -30.31 35.36 -20.79
CA CYS A 408 -30.78 36.70 -20.45
C CYS A 408 -31.94 37.15 -21.35
N GLU A 409 -31.89 36.86 -22.65
CA GLU A 409 -32.94 37.21 -23.62
C GLU A 409 -34.24 36.44 -23.37
N GLU A 410 -34.17 35.14 -23.07
CA GLU A 410 -35.31 34.31 -22.68
C GLU A 410 -36.09 34.91 -21.50
N ARG A 411 -35.38 35.58 -20.58
CA ARG A 411 -35.94 36.22 -19.39
C ARG A 411 -36.32 37.69 -19.57
N ARG A 412 -36.17 38.23 -20.80
CA ARG A 412 -36.40 39.64 -21.17
C ARG A 412 -35.48 40.64 -20.46
N GLU A 413 -34.30 40.17 -20.09
CA GLU A 413 -33.29 40.93 -19.36
C GLU A 413 -32.00 41.07 -20.19
N GLY A 414 -32.14 41.10 -21.53
CA GLY A 414 -31.01 41.19 -22.47
C GLY A 414 -30.09 42.40 -22.27
N TRP A 415 -30.53 43.44 -21.55
CA TRP A 415 -29.65 44.55 -21.17
C TRP A 415 -28.49 44.10 -20.27
N ARG A 416 -28.67 43.05 -19.45
CA ARG A 416 -27.57 42.48 -18.64
C ARG A 416 -26.52 41.85 -19.53
N ALA A 417 -26.94 41.12 -20.55
CA ALA A 417 -26.02 40.59 -21.56
C ALA A 417 -25.27 41.75 -22.24
N VAL A 418 -25.95 42.83 -22.65
CA VAL A 418 -25.27 44.00 -23.22
C VAL A 418 -24.27 44.65 -22.24
N ALA A 419 -24.63 44.76 -20.96
CA ALA A 419 -23.77 45.35 -19.93
C ALA A 419 -22.52 44.49 -19.66
N MET A 420 -22.68 43.17 -19.61
CA MET A 420 -21.59 42.20 -19.39
C MET A 420 -20.78 41.89 -20.68
N GLY A 421 -21.36 42.12 -21.86
CA GLY A 421 -20.88 41.59 -23.14
C GLY A 421 -20.10 42.53 -24.04
N LYS A 422 -19.95 43.80 -23.67
CA LYS A 422 -19.23 44.76 -24.51
C LYS A 422 -17.76 44.35 -24.75
N ALA A 423 -17.22 43.43 -23.96
CA ALA A 423 -15.90 42.81 -24.15
C ALA A 423 -15.69 42.07 -25.48
N MET A 424 -16.74 41.61 -26.16
CA MET A 424 -16.62 40.70 -27.31
C MET A 424 -17.38 41.14 -28.57
N ALA A 425 -17.82 42.39 -28.65
CA ALA A 425 -18.37 42.92 -29.90
C ALA A 425 -17.31 42.81 -31.02
N THR A 426 -17.62 42.01 -32.05
CA THR A 426 -16.71 41.63 -33.15
C THR A 426 -16.26 42.79 -34.03
N SER A 427 -16.87 43.96 -33.88
CA SER A 427 -16.51 45.15 -34.63
C SER A 427 -16.31 46.34 -33.70
N ASP A 428 -15.13 46.49 -33.11
CA ASP A 428 -14.67 47.82 -32.74
C ASP A 428 -13.15 47.93 -32.85
N THR A 429 -12.71 48.99 -33.53
CA THR A 429 -11.28 49.32 -33.71
C THR A 429 -10.59 49.73 -32.39
N ALA A 430 -11.34 49.90 -31.30
CA ALA A 430 -10.87 50.35 -29.99
C ALA A 430 -10.92 49.22 -28.95
N SER A 431 -9.99 49.22 -27.99
CA SER A 431 -9.95 48.22 -26.91
C SER A 431 -11.09 48.42 -25.90
N ASN A 432 -11.60 47.30 -25.37
CA ASN A 432 -12.59 47.25 -24.29
C ASN A 432 -12.02 47.56 -22.89
N MET A 433 -10.76 47.98 -22.79
CA MET A 433 -10.15 48.41 -21.53
C MET A 433 -10.96 49.49 -20.80
N ALA A 434 -11.54 50.45 -21.54
CA ALA A 434 -12.41 51.45 -20.91
C ALA A 434 -13.66 50.84 -20.30
N TRP A 435 -14.25 49.84 -20.97
CA TRP A 435 -15.39 49.10 -20.45
C TRP A 435 -15.00 48.27 -19.21
N ARG A 436 -13.87 47.55 -19.25
CA ARG A 436 -13.34 46.81 -18.07
C ARG A 436 -13.11 47.75 -16.89
N LYS A 437 -12.56 48.94 -17.13
CA LYS A 437 -12.38 49.95 -16.08
C LYS A 437 -13.71 50.46 -15.52
N MET A 438 -14.74 50.62 -16.36
CA MET A 438 -16.08 50.96 -15.90
C MET A 438 -16.69 49.83 -15.05
N CYS A 439 -16.51 48.56 -15.44
CA CYS A 439 -16.91 47.42 -14.61
C CYS A 439 -16.18 47.41 -13.26
N TYR A 440 -14.86 47.69 -13.25
CA TYR A 440 -14.11 47.84 -12.00
C TYR A 440 -14.73 48.93 -11.11
N LEU A 441 -15.03 50.11 -11.66
CA LEU A 441 -15.65 51.19 -10.88
C LEU A 441 -17.06 50.83 -10.41
N ALA A 442 -17.86 50.16 -11.24
CA ALA A 442 -19.19 49.68 -10.88
C ALA A 442 -19.15 48.67 -9.72
N SER A 443 -18.13 47.78 -9.71
CA SER A 443 -17.92 46.83 -8.61
C SER A 443 -17.56 47.49 -7.27
N CYS A 444 -17.08 48.74 -7.29
CA CYS A 444 -16.77 49.52 -6.10
C CYS A 444 -17.98 50.31 -5.58
N SER A 445 -19.11 50.33 -6.30
CA SER A 445 -20.30 51.06 -5.89
C SER A 445 -20.91 50.45 -4.62
N GLU A 446 -21.18 51.26 -3.59
CA GLU A 446 -21.80 50.82 -2.34
C GLU A 446 -23.31 50.54 -2.50
N THR A 447 -23.92 51.00 -3.59
CA THR A 447 -25.35 50.84 -3.88
C THR A 447 -25.67 49.57 -4.66
N ALA A 448 -24.66 48.91 -5.24
CA ALA A 448 -24.83 47.65 -5.95
C ALA A 448 -24.90 46.47 -4.96
N GLY A 449 -25.70 45.45 -5.28
CA GLY A 449 -25.74 44.24 -4.47
C GLY A 449 -24.42 43.46 -4.54
N ASP A 450 -24.09 42.64 -3.53
CA ASP A 450 -22.81 41.92 -3.47
C ASP A 450 -22.53 41.05 -4.71
N TYR A 451 -23.55 40.37 -5.27
CA TYR A 451 -23.41 39.55 -6.48
C TYR A 451 -23.28 40.39 -7.75
N GLU A 452 -23.99 41.51 -7.86
CA GLU A 452 -23.85 42.45 -8.97
C GLU A 452 -22.44 43.05 -8.99
N ALA A 453 -21.98 43.51 -7.82
CA ALA A 453 -20.62 44.01 -7.64
C ALA A 453 -19.58 42.94 -7.97
N ALA A 454 -19.82 41.67 -7.61
CA ALA A 454 -18.93 40.58 -7.95
C ALA A 454 -18.92 40.24 -9.45
N VAL A 455 -20.06 40.28 -10.15
CA VAL A 455 -20.11 40.10 -11.61
C VAL A 455 -19.27 41.18 -12.30
N TYR A 456 -19.48 42.45 -11.95
CA TYR A 456 -18.64 43.52 -12.48
C TYR A 456 -17.18 43.40 -12.03
N GLY A 457 -16.93 42.84 -10.84
CA GLY A 457 -15.60 42.55 -10.34
C GLY A 457 -14.88 41.46 -11.14
N LEU A 458 -15.58 40.41 -11.58
CA LEU A 458 -15.04 39.40 -12.47
C LEU A 458 -14.71 39.99 -13.85
N LEU A 459 -15.53 40.89 -14.38
CA LEU A 459 -15.30 41.50 -15.69
C LEU A 459 -14.22 42.60 -15.66
N GLY A 460 -14.10 43.32 -14.55
CA GLY A 460 -13.19 44.44 -14.37
C GLY A 460 -11.91 44.15 -13.59
N GLY A 461 -11.75 42.93 -13.04
CA GLY A 461 -10.58 42.53 -12.25
C GLY A 461 -10.54 43.02 -10.79
N ASN A 462 -11.69 43.23 -10.15
CA ASN A 462 -11.76 43.58 -8.72
C ASN A 462 -11.91 42.35 -7.82
N VAL A 463 -10.78 41.82 -7.34
CA VAL A 463 -10.74 40.66 -6.44
C VAL A 463 -11.51 40.90 -5.15
N GLN A 464 -11.51 42.12 -4.61
CA GLN A 464 -12.13 42.40 -3.30
C GLN A 464 -13.66 42.31 -3.35
N ALA A 465 -14.28 42.73 -4.46
CA ALA A 465 -15.71 42.57 -4.66
C ALA A 465 -16.11 41.08 -4.71
N VAL A 466 -15.33 40.26 -5.43
CA VAL A 466 -15.60 38.82 -5.58
C VAL A 466 -15.31 38.05 -4.30
N LYS A 467 -14.27 38.43 -3.53
CA LYS A 467 -13.93 37.82 -2.24
C LYS A 467 -15.09 37.85 -1.24
N LYS A 468 -15.94 38.88 -1.27
CA LYS A 468 -17.11 38.98 -0.37
C LYS A 468 -18.10 37.83 -0.54
N ILE A 469 -18.21 37.28 -1.75
CA ILE A 469 -19.14 36.19 -2.07
C ILE A 469 -18.45 34.84 -2.29
N SER A 470 -17.12 34.80 -2.26
CA SER A 470 -16.33 33.58 -2.47
C SER A 470 -16.52 32.63 -1.29
N ARG A 471 -16.90 31.38 -1.56
CA ARG A 471 -17.29 30.42 -0.51
C ARG A 471 -16.25 29.33 -0.29
N SER A 472 -15.68 28.84 -1.39
CA SER A 472 -14.68 27.76 -1.42
C SER A 472 -13.26 28.28 -1.67
N VAL A 473 -12.26 27.44 -1.40
CA VAL A 473 -10.85 27.68 -1.79
C VAL A 473 -10.77 28.00 -3.29
N ASP A 474 -11.45 27.20 -4.10
CA ASP A 474 -11.44 27.33 -5.57
C ASP A 474 -12.04 28.65 -6.06
N ASP A 475 -13.04 29.20 -5.36
CA ASP A 475 -13.63 30.51 -5.72
C ASP A 475 -12.64 31.66 -5.46
N HIS A 476 -11.90 31.59 -4.36
CA HIS A 476 -10.89 32.59 -4.02
C HIS A 476 -9.71 32.54 -5.01
N LEU A 477 -9.28 31.34 -5.40
CA LEU A 477 -8.26 31.14 -6.42
C LEU A 477 -8.73 31.65 -7.78
N TYR A 478 -9.95 31.31 -8.20
CA TYR A 478 -10.52 31.76 -9.48
C TYR A 478 -10.59 33.28 -9.54
N ALA A 479 -11.09 33.92 -8.49
CA ALA A 479 -11.17 35.38 -8.41
C ALA A 479 -9.80 36.05 -8.56
N HIS A 480 -8.77 35.46 -7.94
CA HIS A 480 -7.39 35.94 -8.06
C HIS A 480 -6.84 35.76 -9.49
N TYR A 481 -6.84 34.53 -10.01
CA TYR A 481 -6.30 34.24 -11.35
C TYR A 481 -7.00 35.06 -12.44
N ASN A 482 -8.32 35.18 -12.38
CA ASN A 482 -9.10 35.98 -13.33
C ASN A 482 -8.71 37.47 -13.28
N ALA A 483 -8.62 38.06 -12.09
CA ALA A 483 -8.27 39.48 -11.97
C ALA A 483 -6.84 39.78 -12.42
N VAL A 484 -5.90 38.92 -12.07
CA VAL A 484 -4.50 39.08 -12.49
C VAL A 484 -4.36 38.93 -14.01
N LEU A 485 -5.07 37.96 -14.61
CA LEU A 485 -5.07 37.77 -16.07
C LEU A 485 -5.66 38.98 -16.81
N ILE A 486 -6.76 39.55 -16.32
CA ILE A 486 -7.33 40.80 -16.85
C ILE A 486 -6.32 41.95 -16.76
N GLN A 487 -5.66 42.10 -15.60
CA GLN A 487 -4.66 43.13 -15.39
C GLN A 487 -3.46 42.98 -16.34
N GLN A 488 -2.97 41.75 -16.55
CA GLN A 488 -1.90 41.46 -17.49
C GLN A 488 -2.28 41.79 -18.93
N PHE A 489 -3.50 41.42 -19.34
CA PHE A 489 -3.97 41.71 -20.69
C PHE A 489 -4.08 43.23 -20.93
N ASP A 490 -4.58 43.98 -19.95
CA ASP A 490 -4.60 45.44 -20.02
C ASP A 490 -3.18 46.04 -20.14
N GLN A 491 -2.21 45.52 -19.38
CA GLN A 491 -0.81 45.94 -19.50
C GLN A 491 -0.21 45.59 -20.86
N TYR A 492 -0.51 44.40 -21.40
CA TYR A 492 -0.10 43.96 -22.73
C TYR A 492 -0.62 44.91 -23.82
N LEU A 493 -1.91 45.29 -23.75
CA LEU A 493 -2.52 46.24 -24.68
C LEU A 493 -1.90 47.65 -24.60
N LEU A 494 -1.63 48.15 -23.38
CA LEU A 494 -0.96 49.44 -23.18
C LEU A 494 0.45 49.45 -23.76
N LYS A 495 1.21 48.36 -23.59
CA LYS A 495 2.59 48.23 -24.03
C LYS A 495 2.71 48.06 -25.54
N ASN A 496 1.94 47.14 -26.12
CA ASN A 496 2.09 46.72 -27.52
C ASN A 496 1.16 47.48 -28.48
N TYR A 497 -0.01 47.93 -28.01
CA TYR A 497 -1.03 48.57 -28.83
C TYR A 497 -1.61 49.86 -28.20
N PRO A 498 -0.78 50.84 -27.78
CA PRO A 498 -1.24 52.06 -27.10
C PRO A 498 -2.22 52.90 -27.93
N GLN A 499 -2.17 52.77 -29.27
CA GLN A 499 -3.08 53.45 -30.21
C GLN A 499 -4.52 52.92 -30.10
N ARG A 500 -4.72 51.68 -29.62
CA ARG A 500 -6.03 51.05 -29.42
C ARG A 500 -6.68 51.47 -28.09
N VAL A 501 -5.89 52.04 -27.18
CA VAL A 501 -6.33 52.41 -25.83
C VAL A 501 -6.74 53.89 -25.78
N PRO A 502 -7.89 54.23 -25.17
CA PRO A 502 -8.30 55.63 -25.01
C PRO A 502 -7.24 56.47 -24.29
N GLN A 503 -6.92 57.65 -24.84
CA GLN A 503 -5.84 58.54 -24.33
C GLN A 503 -6.01 58.94 -22.85
N ALA A 504 -7.25 58.99 -22.34
CA ALA A 504 -7.53 59.30 -20.94
C ALA A 504 -6.99 58.23 -19.97
N LEU A 505 -6.99 56.95 -20.40
CA LEU A 505 -6.51 55.82 -19.60
C LEU A 505 -5.00 55.64 -19.71
N ASN A 506 -4.41 56.05 -20.84
CA ASN A 506 -2.97 56.02 -21.08
C ASN A 506 -2.15 56.86 -20.07
N LYS A 507 -2.77 57.90 -19.48
CA LYS A 507 -2.14 58.77 -18.46
C LYS A 507 -2.32 58.29 -17.01
N GLN A 508 -3.22 57.34 -16.78
CA GLN A 508 -3.61 56.87 -15.45
C GLN A 508 -2.90 55.59 -15.03
N SER A 509 -1.81 55.22 -15.70
CA SER A 509 -1.10 53.95 -15.51
C SER A 509 -0.85 53.69 -14.02
N TYR A 510 -1.59 52.74 -13.47
CA TYR A 510 -1.40 52.26 -12.11
C TYR A 510 -0.06 51.54 -12.09
N ALA A 511 0.88 52.09 -11.33
CA ALA A 511 2.12 51.43 -10.97
C ALA A 511 1.81 50.11 -10.26
N ARG A 512 1.83 49.02 -11.02
CA ARG A 512 2.10 47.68 -10.52
C ARG A 512 2.97 47.01 -11.57
N ASP A 513 4.23 47.45 -11.61
CA ASP A 513 5.29 46.85 -12.43
C ASP A 513 5.62 45.41 -12.00
N SER A 514 4.95 44.85 -10.98
CA SER A 514 5.25 43.52 -10.42
C SER A 514 4.52 42.35 -11.09
N VAL A 515 3.68 42.56 -12.11
CA VAL A 515 2.89 41.47 -12.71
C VAL A 515 3.68 40.67 -13.77
N ALA A 516 4.85 41.15 -14.17
CA ALA A 516 5.70 40.54 -15.19
C ALA A 516 6.83 39.65 -14.65
N ASP A 517 7.03 39.60 -13.32
CA ASP A 517 8.05 38.73 -12.71
C ASP A 517 7.43 37.41 -12.25
N ALA A 518 7.82 36.30 -12.89
CA ALA A 518 7.34 34.96 -12.59
C ALA A 518 7.60 34.54 -11.13
N ASN A 519 8.73 34.97 -10.54
CA ASN A 519 9.04 34.64 -9.15
C ASN A 519 8.11 35.39 -8.17
N ALA A 520 7.85 36.66 -8.45
CA ALA A 520 6.92 37.46 -7.65
C ALA A 520 5.49 36.93 -7.74
N ALA A 521 5.08 36.50 -8.94
CA ALA A 521 3.80 35.83 -9.18
C ALA A 521 3.65 34.54 -8.36
N GLN A 522 4.69 33.71 -8.33
CA GLN A 522 4.68 32.45 -7.56
C GLN A 522 4.58 32.73 -6.06
N LEU A 523 5.37 33.68 -5.53
CA LEU A 523 5.28 34.13 -4.14
C LEU A 523 3.88 34.63 -3.77
N GLU A 524 3.22 35.39 -4.65
CA GLU A 524 1.86 35.87 -4.42
C GLU A 524 0.83 34.72 -4.29
N ILE A 525 0.97 33.68 -5.12
CA ILE A 525 0.13 32.47 -5.03
C ILE A 525 0.40 31.69 -3.75
N MET A 526 1.67 31.50 -3.38
CA MET A 526 2.03 30.84 -2.12
C MET A 526 1.48 31.59 -0.91
N GLU A 527 1.57 32.91 -0.88
CA GLU A 527 0.99 33.74 0.19
C GLU A 527 -0.53 33.62 0.23
N LEU A 528 -1.20 33.61 -0.93
CA LEU A 528 -2.64 33.41 -1.03
C LEU A 528 -3.06 32.05 -0.46
N ILE A 529 -2.43 30.96 -0.89
CA ILE A 529 -2.70 29.59 -0.42
C ILE A 529 -2.48 29.50 1.10
N ASN A 530 -1.38 30.05 1.60
CA ASN A 530 -1.10 30.10 3.03
C ASN A 530 -2.14 30.92 3.82
N GLY A 531 -2.66 32.00 3.23
CA GLY A 531 -3.78 32.77 3.77
C GLY A 531 -5.07 31.96 3.84
N LEU A 532 -5.39 31.18 2.80
CA LEU A 532 -6.58 30.33 2.73
C LEU A 532 -6.53 29.19 3.76
N ARG A 533 -5.35 28.60 4.00
CA ARG A 533 -5.14 27.61 5.07
C ARG A 533 -5.41 28.15 6.48
N LYS A 534 -5.29 29.47 6.69
CA LYS A 534 -5.50 30.14 7.98
C LYS A 534 -6.93 30.68 8.17
N THR A 535 -7.63 30.96 7.08
CA THR A 535 -8.94 31.63 7.11
C THR A 535 -10.04 30.68 7.58
N ASN A 536 -10.85 31.08 8.57
CA ASN A 536 -11.82 30.17 9.22
C ASN A 536 -12.84 29.51 8.27
N THR A 537 -13.22 30.18 7.18
CA THR A 537 -14.18 29.65 6.19
C THR A 537 -13.56 28.57 5.31
N THR A 538 -12.31 28.75 4.87
CA THR A 538 -11.62 27.85 3.92
C THR A 538 -10.65 26.88 4.60
N LYS A 539 -10.39 27.04 5.89
CA LYS A 539 -9.39 26.24 6.64
C LYS A 539 -9.71 24.75 6.59
N HIS A 540 -10.97 24.35 6.73
CA HIS A 540 -11.30 22.92 6.70
C HIS A 540 -11.02 22.33 5.32
N GLU A 541 -11.51 22.98 4.26
CA GLU A 541 -11.33 22.56 2.87
C GLU A 541 -9.84 22.53 2.49
N SER A 542 -9.08 23.57 2.84
CA SER A 542 -7.64 23.65 2.50
C SER A 542 -6.78 22.57 3.18
N ASN A 543 -7.30 21.92 4.22
CA ASN A 543 -6.59 20.88 4.98
C ASN A 543 -7.12 19.47 4.66
N THR A 544 -7.91 19.28 3.60
CA THR A 544 -8.20 17.95 3.06
C THR A 544 -7.02 17.45 2.21
N PRO A 545 -6.77 16.13 2.15
CA PRO A 545 -5.61 15.56 1.45
C PRO A 545 -5.45 16.01 -0.01
N LEU A 546 -6.50 15.85 -0.82
CA LEU A 546 -6.47 16.22 -2.25
C LEU A 546 -6.33 17.72 -2.47
N LYS A 547 -6.99 18.57 -1.67
CA LYS A 547 -6.82 20.04 -1.75
C LYS A 547 -5.42 20.47 -1.33
N MET A 548 -4.80 19.77 -0.38
CA MET A 548 -3.40 20.01 -0.03
C MET A 548 -2.49 19.70 -1.21
N LEU A 549 -2.67 18.55 -1.87
CA LEU A 549 -1.94 18.16 -3.07
C LEU A 549 -2.13 19.20 -4.20
N GLN A 550 -3.37 19.56 -4.52
CA GLN A 550 -3.69 20.59 -5.52
C GLN A 550 -3.02 21.94 -5.21
N SER A 551 -2.94 22.32 -3.93
CA SER A 551 -2.28 23.56 -3.54
C SER A 551 -0.76 23.57 -3.80
N TYR A 552 -0.09 22.43 -3.63
CA TYR A 552 1.32 22.29 -4.01
C TYR A 552 1.50 22.35 -5.53
N LEU A 553 0.60 21.72 -6.29
CA LEU A 553 0.64 21.78 -7.76
C LEU A 553 0.41 23.21 -8.28
N LEU A 554 -0.57 23.93 -7.73
CA LEU A 554 -0.84 25.34 -8.07
C LEU A 554 0.31 26.29 -7.72
N ALA A 555 1.09 25.96 -6.68
CA ALA A 555 2.29 26.71 -6.31
C ALA A 555 3.53 26.33 -7.14
N ASN A 556 3.41 25.38 -8.07
CA ASN A 556 4.52 24.76 -8.78
C ASN A 556 5.60 24.17 -7.83
N GLU A 557 5.15 23.51 -6.78
CA GLU A 557 5.98 22.93 -5.71
C GLU A 557 5.82 21.40 -5.64
N ALA A 558 5.64 20.73 -6.79
CA ALA A 558 5.43 19.28 -6.86
C ALA A 558 6.62 18.46 -6.27
N GLU A 559 7.86 18.89 -6.51
CA GLU A 559 9.04 18.27 -5.88
C GLU A 559 9.07 18.51 -4.36
N SER A 560 8.70 19.72 -3.92
CA SER A 560 8.61 20.03 -2.50
C SER A 560 7.52 19.21 -1.81
N LEU A 561 6.40 18.93 -2.47
CA LEU A 561 5.36 18.03 -1.97
C LEU A 561 5.94 16.64 -1.66
N ILE A 562 6.68 16.06 -2.61
CA ILE A 562 7.29 14.73 -2.42
C ILE A 562 8.25 14.77 -1.24
N HIS A 563 9.08 15.83 -1.17
CA HIS A 563 10.03 16.00 -0.08
C HIS A 563 9.34 16.19 1.28
N THR A 564 8.27 16.99 1.38
CA THR A 564 7.56 17.22 2.65
C THR A 564 6.78 16.00 3.10
N VAL A 565 6.15 15.27 2.19
CA VAL A 565 5.47 13.99 2.48
C VAL A 565 6.49 12.93 2.93
N GLY A 566 7.59 12.76 2.21
CA GLY A 566 8.67 11.86 2.59
C GLY A 566 9.33 12.23 3.93
N SER A 567 9.47 13.53 4.19
CA SER A 567 9.98 14.05 5.46
C SER A 567 9.00 13.80 6.60
N ALA A 568 7.70 14.00 6.41
CA ALA A 568 6.68 13.71 7.41
C ALA A 568 6.78 12.24 7.87
N ILE A 569 6.98 11.31 6.94
CA ILE A 569 7.20 9.90 7.23
C ILE A 569 8.51 9.67 8.01
N ALA A 570 9.59 10.34 7.61
CA ALA A 570 10.91 10.19 8.24
C ALA A 570 10.96 10.71 9.69
N HIS A 571 10.23 11.79 9.99
CA HIS A 571 10.24 12.47 11.30
C HIS A 571 9.44 11.76 12.39
N VAL A 572 8.63 10.75 12.03
CA VAL A 572 7.92 9.97 13.03
C VAL A 572 8.91 9.19 13.90
N PRO A 573 8.85 9.32 15.23
CA PRO A 573 9.76 8.60 16.12
C PRO A 573 9.59 7.09 15.91
N ASN A 574 10.70 6.45 15.55
CA ASN A 574 10.70 5.03 15.26
C ASN A 574 10.54 4.23 16.56
N ILE A 575 9.42 3.54 16.71
CA ILE A 575 9.06 2.82 17.95
C ILE A 575 10.03 1.65 18.21
N THR A 576 10.63 1.06 17.16
CA THR A 576 11.45 -0.16 17.25
C THR A 576 12.95 0.06 17.10
N GLY A 577 13.40 1.29 16.86
CA GLY A 577 14.84 1.61 16.72
C GLY A 577 15.50 1.11 15.43
N ASN A 578 14.80 0.39 14.55
CA ASN A 578 15.33 -0.06 13.25
C ASN A 578 14.93 0.94 12.13
N PRO A 579 15.83 1.82 11.67
CA PRO A 579 15.50 2.94 10.78
C PRO A 579 14.81 2.55 9.47
N GLY A 580 14.91 1.30 9.02
CA GLY A 580 14.28 0.80 7.79
C GLY A 580 12.83 0.30 7.92
N ASP A 581 12.22 0.28 9.11
CA ASP A 581 10.88 -0.29 9.29
C ASP A 581 9.74 0.69 8.94
N MET A 582 9.42 0.77 7.65
CA MET A 582 8.32 1.60 7.16
C MET A 582 6.95 1.21 7.75
N THR A 583 6.71 -0.08 8.01
CA THR A 583 5.42 -0.53 8.57
C THR A 583 5.18 0.10 9.93
N ASN A 584 6.20 0.13 10.79
CA ASN A 584 6.09 0.72 12.11
C ASN A 584 6.06 2.26 12.06
N ARG A 585 6.77 2.89 11.11
CA ARG A 585 6.65 4.33 10.86
C ARG A 585 5.23 4.74 10.47
N MET A 586 4.58 4.03 9.55
CA MET A 586 3.19 4.32 9.17
C MET A 586 2.22 4.13 10.33
N LYS A 587 2.36 3.07 11.13
CA LYS A 587 1.54 2.87 12.34
C LYS A 587 1.74 4.01 13.34
N ALA A 588 2.99 4.41 13.58
CA ALA A 588 3.32 5.50 14.48
C ALA A 588 2.79 6.85 13.95
N LEU A 589 2.79 7.06 12.63
CA LEU A 589 2.22 8.24 11.99
C LEU A 589 0.71 8.35 12.27
N VAL A 590 -0.02 7.25 12.08
CA VAL A 590 -1.47 7.19 12.35
C VAL A 590 -1.78 7.45 13.83
N LEU A 591 -0.95 6.96 14.74
CA LEU A 591 -1.18 7.04 16.19
C LEU A 591 -0.74 8.36 16.81
N HIS A 592 0.38 8.93 16.35
CA HIS A 592 1.05 10.05 16.99
C HIS A 592 1.12 11.31 16.12
N GLY A 593 0.99 11.17 14.81
CA GLY A 593 1.33 12.21 13.84
C GLY A 593 2.83 12.49 13.81
N SER A 594 3.30 13.09 12.73
CA SER A 594 4.65 13.65 12.63
C SER A 594 4.68 15.14 13.05
N GLY A 595 3.50 15.76 13.20
CA GLY A 595 3.35 17.19 13.43
C GLY A 595 3.30 18.03 12.16
N PHE A 596 3.47 17.40 10.99
CA PHE A 596 3.31 18.01 9.69
C PHE A 596 1.86 17.90 9.21
N PRO A 597 1.29 18.92 8.54
CA PRO A 597 -0.05 18.83 7.98
C PRO A 597 -0.17 17.74 6.89
N GLU A 598 0.94 17.41 6.22
CA GLU A 598 1.07 16.38 5.18
C GLU A 598 0.84 14.96 5.70
N ASP A 599 0.77 14.74 7.02
CA ASP A 599 0.37 13.45 7.62
C ASP A 599 -0.91 12.90 6.98
N LYS A 600 -1.84 13.81 6.68
CA LYS A 600 -3.13 13.47 6.08
C LYS A 600 -3.01 12.89 4.67
N ILE A 601 -2.01 13.32 3.91
CA ILE A 601 -1.73 12.80 2.56
C ILE A 601 -1.24 11.35 2.67
N VAL A 602 -0.38 11.06 3.64
CA VAL A 602 0.16 9.71 3.86
C VAL A 602 -0.91 8.75 4.38
N THR A 603 -1.80 9.22 5.26
CA THR A 603 -2.87 8.38 5.82
C THR A 603 -4.02 8.12 4.85
N ASP A 604 -4.15 8.94 3.81
CA ASP A 604 -5.17 8.79 2.77
C ASP A 604 -4.62 7.98 1.60
N SER A 605 -5.14 6.75 1.41
CA SER A 605 -4.72 5.80 0.37
C SER A 605 -4.68 6.43 -1.03
N ARG A 606 -5.72 7.18 -1.40
CA ARG A 606 -5.86 7.80 -2.73
C ARG A 606 -4.81 8.90 -2.94
N SER A 607 -4.65 9.79 -1.97
CA SER A 607 -3.66 10.87 -2.04
C SER A 607 -2.24 10.32 -2.04
N LEU A 608 -1.95 9.27 -1.27
CA LEU A 608 -0.66 8.58 -1.30
C LEU A 608 -0.39 7.92 -2.66
N ARG A 609 -1.40 7.27 -3.27
CA ARG A 609 -1.32 6.73 -4.64
C ARG A 609 -0.97 7.83 -5.64
N ILE A 610 -1.73 8.91 -5.67
CA ILE A 610 -1.50 10.03 -6.61
C ILE A 610 -0.11 10.62 -6.40
N THR A 611 0.29 10.89 -5.15
CA THR A 611 1.61 11.45 -4.82
C THR A 611 2.74 10.50 -5.25
N THR A 612 2.57 9.19 -5.06
CA THR A 612 3.56 8.19 -5.49
C THR A 612 3.69 8.17 -7.01
N HIS A 613 2.59 8.20 -7.75
CA HIS A 613 2.62 8.20 -9.21
C HIS A 613 3.19 9.52 -9.77
N ILE A 614 2.86 10.67 -9.16
CA ILE A 614 3.52 11.95 -9.47
C ILE A 614 5.03 11.85 -9.22
N CYS A 615 5.45 11.29 -8.09
CA CYS A 615 6.86 11.05 -7.77
C CYS A 615 7.56 10.23 -8.85
N LEU A 616 6.98 9.09 -9.26
CA LEU A 616 7.56 8.23 -10.30
C LEU A 616 7.63 8.90 -11.66
N VAL A 617 6.63 9.70 -12.03
CA VAL A 617 6.64 10.50 -13.27
C VAL A 617 7.77 11.53 -13.22
N LEU A 618 7.89 12.28 -12.12
CA LEU A 618 8.94 13.29 -11.96
C LEU A 618 10.34 12.66 -11.88
N GLN A 619 10.49 11.48 -11.28
CA GLN A 619 11.75 10.73 -11.28
C GLN A 619 12.23 10.38 -12.69
N VAL A 620 11.32 10.07 -13.62
CA VAL A 620 11.67 9.81 -15.03
C VAL A 620 12.06 11.08 -15.76
N LEU A 621 11.36 12.19 -15.51
CA LEU A 621 11.63 13.48 -16.18
C LEU A 621 12.84 14.22 -15.62
N ARG A 622 13.32 13.81 -14.45
CA ARG A 622 14.43 14.45 -13.76
C ARG A 622 15.74 14.26 -14.52
N THR A 623 16.44 15.38 -14.77
CA THR A 623 17.77 15.37 -15.40
C THR A 623 18.92 15.38 -14.41
N ALA A 624 18.69 15.79 -13.16
CA ALA A 624 19.71 15.92 -12.12
C ALA A 624 19.70 14.71 -11.17
N GLU A 625 20.88 14.22 -10.80
CA GLU A 625 21.00 13.21 -9.74
C GLU A 625 20.70 13.85 -8.38
N LEU A 626 19.85 13.18 -7.59
CA LEU A 626 19.59 13.57 -6.21
C LEU A 626 20.76 13.22 -5.30
N GLN A 627 20.90 13.96 -4.21
CA GLN A 627 21.75 13.52 -3.11
C GLN A 627 21.17 12.26 -2.44
N ALA A 628 22.00 11.46 -1.81
CA ALA A 628 21.56 10.21 -1.17
C ALA A 628 20.44 10.45 -0.14
N ASP A 629 20.54 11.51 0.66
CA ASP A 629 19.55 11.87 1.68
C ASP A 629 18.21 12.29 1.04
N GLU A 630 18.24 13.04 -0.07
CA GLU A 630 17.04 13.44 -0.81
C GLU A 630 16.36 12.23 -1.45
N GLN A 631 17.16 11.31 -2.01
CA GLN A 631 16.66 10.08 -2.58
C GLN A 631 16.03 9.16 -1.52
N GLU A 632 16.61 9.10 -0.31
CA GLU A 632 16.02 8.36 0.82
C GLU A 632 14.64 8.92 1.21
N ILE A 633 14.48 10.25 1.18
CA ILE A 633 13.20 10.92 1.45
C ILE A 633 12.16 10.56 0.38
N GLU A 634 12.52 10.55 -0.90
CA GLU A 634 11.60 10.13 -1.96
C GLU A 634 11.24 8.64 -1.86
N ASP A 635 12.22 7.79 -1.58
CA ASP A 635 12.03 6.34 -1.40
C ASP A 635 11.04 6.05 -0.25
N ASN A 636 10.96 6.92 0.77
CA ASN A 636 9.95 6.78 1.83
C ASN A 636 8.52 6.90 1.31
N VAL A 637 8.26 7.72 0.29
CA VAL A 637 6.92 7.88 -0.30
C VAL A 637 6.51 6.60 -1.03
N VAL A 638 7.42 6.06 -1.85
CA VAL A 638 7.18 4.84 -2.62
C VAL A 638 7.07 3.61 -1.68
N ASP A 639 7.93 3.50 -0.67
CA ASP A 639 7.89 2.42 0.32
C ASP A 639 6.61 2.49 1.17
N ALA A 640 6.17 3.69 1.60
CA ALA A 640 4.90 3.86 2.28
C ALA A 640 3.73 3.35 1.43
N TYR A 641 3.72 3.62 0.12
CA TYR A 641 2.70 3.08 -0.77
C TYR A 641 2.79 1.55 -0.93
N ILE A 642 4.00 0.98 -0.99
CA ILE A 642 4.19 -0.50 -0.98
C ILE A 642 3.61 -1.12 0.29
N GLN A 643 3.83 -0.51 1.46
CA GLN A 643 3.27 -1.01 2.71
C GLN A 643 1.74 -0.81 2.77
N GLU A 644 1.20 0.25 2.17
CA GLU A 644 -0.24 0.45 2.03
C GLU A 644 -0.87 -0.66 1.17
N LEU A 645 -0.30 -0.93 -0.01
CA LEU A 645 -0.70 -2.05 -0.89
C LEU A 645 -0.63 -3.41 -0.18
N ARG A 646 0.43 -3.63 0.61
CA ARG A 646 0.59 -4.83 1.45
C ARG A 646 -0.56 -4.97 2.45
N THR A 647 -0.89 -3.92 3.18
CA THR A 647 -1.98 -3.93 4.18
C THR A 647 -3.35 -4.07 3.54
N ALA A 648 -3.56 -3.54 2.34
CA ALA A 648 -4.74 -3.76 1.51
C ALA A 648 -4.82 -5.17 0.89
N GLY A 649 -3.76 -5.99 1.02
CA GLY A 649 -3.67 -7.33 0.44
C GLY A 649 -3.40 -7.36 -1.07
N LYS A 650 -3.16 -6.20 -1.69
CA LYS A 650 -2.82 -6.04 -3.11
C LYS A 650 -1.30 -6.16 -3.32
N ARG A 651 -0.78 -7.36 -3.13
CA ARG A 651 0.67 -7.63 -3.13
C ARG A 651 1.28 -7.76 -4.52
N ASP A 652 0.53 -8.23 -5.50
CA ASP A 652 0.99 -8.46 -6.88
C ASP A 652 1.69 -7.25 -7.54
N PRO A 653 1.21 -5.99 -7.41
CA PRO A 653 1.90 -4.84 -7.99
C PRO A 653 3.11 -4.36 -7.17
N THR A 654 3.36 -4.85 -5.95
CA THR A 654 4.47 -4.37 -5.11
C THR A 654 5.87 -4.49 -5.75
N PRO A 655 6.21 -5.54 -6.53
CA PRO A 655 7.51 -5.62 -7.20
C PRO A 655 7.74 -4.52 -8.26
N LEU A 656 6.67 -4.04 -8.91
CA LEU A 656 6.74 -2.93 -9.88
C LEU A 656 7.26 -1.67 -9.19
N TYR A 657 6.61 -1.27 -8.10
CA TYR A 657 6.99 -0.08 -7.32
C TYR A 657 8.37 -0.26 -6.66
N ALA A 658 8.64 -1.45 -6.12
CA ALA A 658 9.92 -1.78 -5.51
C ALA A 658 11.10 -1.70 -6.51
N SER A 659 10.84 -1.90 -7.81
CA SER A 659 11.86 -1.73 -8.86
C SER A 659 12.40 -0.30 -9.01
N ARG A 660 11.71 0.69 -8.42
CA ARG A 660 12.09 2.10 -8.46
C ARG A 660 12.84 2.56 -7.21
N LEU A 661 12.88 1.73 -6.16
CA LEU A 661 13.61 2.01 -4.92
C LEU A 661 15.10 1.70 -5.07
N GLN A 662 15.93 2.30 -4.20
CA GLN A 662 17.32 1.89 -4.04
C GLN A 662 17.45 0.42 -3.62
N LYS A 663 18.62 -0.16 -3.89
CA LYS A 663 18.88 -1.59 -3.69
C LYS A 663 18.55 -2.06 -2.26
N ASP A 664 19.05 -1.33 -1.26
CA ASP A 664 18.88 -1.69 0.14
C ASP A 664 17.44 -1.50 0.61
N ARG A 665 16.74 -0.52 0.03
CA ARG A 665 15.35 -0.19 0.34
C ARG A 665 14.36 -1.23 -0.19
N TYR A 666 14.49 -1.65 -1.46
CA TYR A 666 13.56 -2.64 -2.02
C TYR A 666 13.68 -4.00 -1.30
N MET A 667 14.87 -4.36 -0.83
CA MET A 667 15.11 -5.63 -0.12
C MET A 667 14.30 -5.68 1.18
N VAL A 668 14.34 -4.60 1.97
CA VAL A 668 13.57 -4.46 3.20
C VAL A 668 12.07 -4.33 2.92
N ALA A 669 11.68 -3.51 1.93
CA ALA A 669 10.27 -3.31 1.61
C ALA A 669 9.59 -4.63 1.19
N LEU A 670 10.21 -5.39 0.28
CA LEU A 670 9.67 -6.66 -0.21
C LEU A 670 9.82 -7.81 0.79
N SER A 671 10.83 -7.81 1.66
CA SER A 671 10.92 -8.84 2.71
C SER A 671 9.69 -8.79 3.62
N ARG A 672 9.23 -7.59 3.96
CA ARG A 672 7.99 -7.39 4.72
C ARG A 672 6.75 -7.83 3.97
N VAL A 673 6.66 -7.58 2.66
CA VAL A 673 5.56 -8.11 1.82
C VAL A 673 5.55 -9.65 1.83
N PHE A 674 6.73 -10.27 1.72
CA PHE A 674 6.87 -11.72 1.64
C PHE A 674 6.47 -12.43 2.95
N GLN A 675 6.60 -11.74 4.10
CA GLN A 675 6.17 -12.26 5.40
C GLN A 675 4.67 -12.58 5.45
N ASP A 676 3.84 -11.86 4.68
CA ASP A 676 2.38 -12.02 4.70
C ASP A 676 1.87 -13.07 3.69
N VAL A 677 2.75 -13.66 2.87
CA VAL A 677 2.35 -14.60 1.82
C VAL A 677 2.42 -16.04 2.33
N SER A 678 1.26 -16.63 2.58
CA SER A 678 1.17 -18.01 3.07
C SER A 678 0.95 -19.05 1.95
N SER A 679 0.36 -18.67 0.82
CA SER A 679 -0.05 -19.60 -0.23
C SER A 679 1.11 -19.99 -1.16
N PRO A 680 1.30 -21.28 -1.49
CA PRO A 680 2.40 -21.72 -2.35
C PRO A 680 2.29 -21.17 -3.77
N ARG A 681 1.07 -20.95 -4.28
CA ARG A 681 0.84 -20.37 -5.61
C ARG A 681 1.17 -18.88 -5.64
N GLU A 682 0.80 -18.15 -4.59
CA GLU A 682 1.11 -16.72 -4.48
C GLU A 682 2.61 -16.49 -4.40
N ARG A 683 3.34 -17.34 -3.66
CA ARG A 683 4.80 -17.30 -3.61
C ARG A 683 5.45 -17.53 -4.97
N GLU A 684 4.99 -18.51 -5.75
CA GLU A 684 5.53 -18.75 -7.10
C GLU A 684 5.27 -17.54 -8.03
N THR A 685 4.06 -16.98 -7.98
CA THR A 685 3.72 -15.75 -8.71
C THR A 685 4.63 -14.60 -8.28
N MET A 686 4.80 -14.38 -6.99
CA MET A 686 5.63 -13.30 -6.45
C MET A 686 7.09 -13.44 -6.86
N LEU A 687 7.67 -14.64 -6.78
CA LEU A 687 9.03 -14.91 -7.25
C LEU A 687 9.16 -14.63 -8.76
N SER A 688 8.15 -14.98 -9.54
CA SER A 688 8.14 -14.72 -10.99
C SER A 688 8.06 -13.22 -11.31
N LEU A 689 7.28 -12.46 -10.54
CA LEU A 689 7.15 -11.01 -10.68
C LEU A 689 8.47 -10.30 -10.29
N VAL A 690 9.04 -10.63 -9.13
CA VAL A 690 10.33 -10.08 -8.68
C VAL A 690 11.42 -10.31 -9.73
N GLN A 691 11.53 -11.52 -10.28
CA GLN A 691 12.46 -11.80 -11.37
C GLN A 691 12.12 -11.04 -12.65
N GLY A 692 10.84 -10.93 -13.01
CA GLY A 692 10.35 -10.18 -14.18
C GLY A 692 10.71 -8.70 -14.13
N PHE A 693 10.73 -8.09 -12.94
CA PHE A 693 11.14 -6.70 -12.73
C PHE A 693 12.65 -6.51 -12.55
N GLY A 694 13.46 -7.56 -12.74
CA GLY A 694 14.92 -7.49 -12.60
C GLY A 694 15.43 -7.39 -11.16
N LEU A 695 14.55 -7.64 -10.19
CA LEU A 695 14.91 -7.67 -8.77
C LEU A 695 15.53 -9.02 -8.41
N ASN A 696 16.44 -9.01 -7.42
CA ASN A 696 17.13 -10.22 -7.00
C ASN A 696 16.36 -10.93 -5.87
N PRO A 697 15.65 -12.05 -6.13
CA PRO A 697 14.87 -12.74 -5.11
C PRO A 697 15.75 -13.28 -3.99
N LYS A 698 16.99 -13.71 -4.28
CA LYS A 698 17.91 -14.22 -3.26
C LYS A 698 18.14 -13.18 -2.16
N ASN A 699 18.43 -11.93 -2.53
CA ASN A 699 18.78 -10.91 -1.55
C ASN A 699 17.56 -10.54 -0.68
N ILE A 700 16.36 -10.51 -1.27
CA ILE A 700 15.11 -10.27 -0.54
C ILE A 700 14.84 -11.38 0.48
N LEU A 701 15.07 -12.65 0.08
CA LEU A 701 14.89 -13.78 0.99
C LEU A 701 15.91 -13.80 2.13
N TRP A 702 17.16 -13.42 1.85
CA TRP A 702 18.17 -13.22 2.89
C TRP A 702 17.76 -12.13 3.88
N GLU A 703 17.26 -11.01 3.37
CA GLU A 703 16.77 -9.92 4.21
C GLU A 703 15.57 -10.34 5.07
N LEU A 704 14.64 -11.13 4.51
CA LEU A 704 13.52 -11.73 5.25
C LEU A 704 14.02 -12.61 6.40
N THR A 705 14.95 -13.52 6.14
CA THR A 705 15.49 -14.39 7.19
C THR A 705 16.26 -13.61 8.25
N ASN A 706 17.03 -12.59 7.85
CA ASN A 706 17.78 -11.75 8.78
C ASN A 706 16.84 -10.96 9.69
N CYS A 707 15.80 -10.33 9.13
CA CYS A 707 14.79 -9.61 9.93
C CYS A 707 14.13 -10.52 10.98
N LEU A 708 13.68 -11.71 10.57
CA LEU A 708 13.05 -12.67 11.50
C LEU A 708 14.05 -13.24 12.51
N GLN A 709 15.31 -13.39 12.11
CA GLN A 709 16.39 -13.83 12.99
C GLN A 709 16.69 -12.78 14.06
N ASP A 710 16.81 -11.51 13.69
CA ASP A 710 17.03 -10.43 14.65
C ASP A 710 15.87 -10.32 15.63
N ASP A 711 14.63 -10.42 15.15
CA ASP A 711 13.42 -10.40 15.98
C ASP A 711 13.39 -11.57 16.99
N LEU A 712 13.85 -12.76 16.62
CA LEU A 712 13.84 -13.96 17.47
C LEU A 712 15.06 -14.12 18.39
N PHE A 713 16.24 -13.68 17.93
CA PHE A 713 17.52 -14.02 18.51
C PHE A 713 18.37 -12.81 18.91
N GLY A 714 17.95 -11.56 18.64
CA GLY A 714 18.74 -10.35 18.86
C GLY A 714 19.30 -10.17 20.29
N ASP A 715 18.60 -10.66 21.32
CA ASP A 715 19.05 -10.62 22.73
C ASP A 715 19.59 -11.97 23.25
N SER A 716 19.66 -13.00 22.41
CA SER A 716 19.87 -14.38 22.85
C SER A 716 21.33 -14.67 23.14
N ARG A 717 21.66 -14.88 24.42
CA ARG A 717 22.95 -15.44 24.85
C ARG A 717 22.96 -16.96 24.67
N ARG A 718 24.15 -17.54 24.47
CA ARG A 718 24.38 -19.00 24.44
C ARG A 718 23.61 -19.71 25.56
N ALA A 719 22.65 -20.55 25.18
CA ALA A 719 21.81 -21.25 26.15
C ALA A 719 22.47 -22.55 26.64
N LYS A 720 21.95 -23.07 27.74
CA LYS A 720 22.25 -24.44 28.17
C LYS A 720 21.51 -25.39 27.22
N GLY A 721 22.25 -26.22 26.49
CA GLY A 721 21.67 -27.23 25.59
C GLY A 721 20.66 -28.15 26.29
N VAL A 722 19.82 -28.81 25.51
CA VAL A 722 18.77 -29.72 26.03
C VAL A 722 19.41 -30.85 26.83
N ARG A 723 18.96 -31.03 28.08
CA ARG A 723 19.35 -32.16 28.94
C ARG A 723 18.23 -33.19 29.00
N ILE A 724 18.37 -34.23 28.19
CA ILE A 724 17.45 -35.37 28.10
C ILE A 724 17.73 -36.43 29.18
N LEU A 725 18.91 -36.44 29.80
CA LEU A 725 19.31 -37.44 30.80
C LEU A 725 18.99 -36.99 32.24
N GLU A 726 18.56 -37.95 33.05
CA GLU A 726 18.39 -37.85 34.50
C GLU A 726 19.07 -39.02 35.22
N SER A 727 19.49 -38.82 36.47
CA SER A 727 20.09 -39.89 37.28
C SER A 727 19.03 -40.88 37.73
N THR A 728 19.31 -42.18 37.65
CA THR A 728 18.40 -43.23 38.14
C THR A 728 19.16 -44.32 38.87
N ASP A 729 18.54 -44.90 39.89
CA ASP A 729 19.05 -46.06 40.63
C ASP A 729 18.46 -47.39 40.10
N ASP A 730 17.61 -47.34 39.06
CA ASP A 730 17.03 -48.54 38.44
C ASP A 730 18.13 -49.33 37.68
N HIS A 731 18.33 -50.58 38.10
CA HIS A 731 19.27 -51.55 37.54
C HIS A 731 19.14 -51.81 36.03
N LEU A 732 18.01 -51.45 35.41
CA LEU A 732 17.79 -51.51 33.97
C LEU A 732 18.59 -50.46 33.19
N TYR A 733 19.15 -49.46 33.86
CA TYR A 733 19.91 -48.39 33.24
C TYR A 733 21.31 -48.26 33.88
N PRO A 734 22.29 -47.71 33.15
CA PRO A 734 23.65 -47.53 33.66
C PRO A 734 23.77 -46.26 34.53
N GLY A 735 22.95 -46.16 35.58
CA GLY A 735 22.93 -45.04 36.54
C GLY A 735 22.25 -43.76 36.05
N GLN A 736 21.79 -43.74 34.79
CA GLN A 736 21.11 -42.60 34.16
C GLN A 736 20.07 -43.09 33.15
N GLN A 737 18.94 -42.41 33.03
CA GLN A 737 17.88 -42.70 32.07
C GLN A 737 17.47 -41.46 31.29
N ILE A 738 16.78 -41.66 30.16
CA ILE A 738 16.18 -40.56 29.39
C ILE A 738 14.89 -40.13 30.09
N LYS A 739 14.69 -38.82 30.24
CA LYS A 739 13.47 -38.24 30.83
C LYS A 739 12.24 -38.58 30.00
N VAL A 740 11.10 -38.72 30.66
CA VAL A 740 9.79 -38.75 29.99
C VAL A 740 9.50 -37.33 29.51
N ASP A 741 9.02 -37.16 28.28
CA ASP A 741 8.85 -35.85 27.63
C ASP A 741 10.15 -35.01 27.58
N ALA A 742 11.27 -35.67 27.26
CA ALA A 742 12.60 -35.06 27.28
C ALA A 742 12.78 -33.89 26.29
N LEU A 743 11.95 -33.83 25.23
CA LEU A 743 12.06 -32.84 24.16
C LEU A 743 10.92 -31.82 24.23
N PRO A 744 11.23 -30.52 24.07
CA PRO A 744 10.20 -29.50 24.01
C PRO A 744 9.36 -29.66 22.74
N SER A 745 8.03 -29.70 22.91
CA SER A 745 7.09 -29.93 21.80
C SER A 745 6.43 -28.67 21.26
N PHE A 746 6.37 -27.60 22.06
CA PHE A 746 5.66 -26.37 21.72
C PHE A 746 6.55 -25.42 20.88
N VAL A 747 6.05 -25.05 19.70
CA VAL A 747 6.64 -24.03 18.81
C VAL A 747 5.84 -22.74 18.97
N ARG A 748 6.54 -21.62 19.19
CA ARG A 748 5.88 -20.31 19.32
C ARG A 748 5.44 -19.78 17.95
N PRO A 749 4.42 -18.90 17.87
CA PRO A 749 4.00 -18.31 16.58
C PRO A 749 5.12 -17.57 15.84
N GLU A 750 6.00 -16.88 16.56
CA GLU A 750 7.18 -16.20 15.98
C GLU A 750 8.19 -17.21 15.40
N GLU A 751 8.37 -18.35 16.08
CA GLU A 751 9.21 -19.45 15.61
C GLU A 751 8.59 -20.12 14.39
N GLU A 752 7.26 -20.27 14.35
CA GLU A 752 6.52 -20.81 13.21
C GLU A 752 6.65 -19.91 11.97
N ALA A 753 6.58 -18.59 12.13
CA ALA A 753 6.83 -17.63 11.05
C ALA A 753 8.27 -17.75 10.50
N PHE A 754 9.26 -17.91 11.38
CA PHE A 754 10.64 -18.15 10.99
C PHE A 754 10.83 -19.47 10.25
N VAL A 755 10.26 -20.57 10.75
CA VAL A 755 10.29 -21.86 10.03
C VAL A 755 9.60 -21.74 8.68
N SER A 756 8.46 -21.06 8.61
CA SER A 756 7.70 -20.87 7.36
C SER A 756 8.44 -20.01 6.33
N SER A 757 9.36 -19.14 6.75
CA SER A 757 10.16 -18.32 5.83
C SER A 757 11.03 -19.17 4.87
N TYR A 758 11.48 -20.35 5.30
CA TYR A 758 12.27 -21.26 4.47
C TYR A 758 11.46 -21.92 3.34
N GLN A 759 10.12 -21.87 3.36
CA GLN A 759 9.29 -22.33 2.24
C GLN A 759 9.61 -21.56 0.95
N TRP A 760 10.03 -20.29 1.06
CA TRP A 760 10.48 -19.51 -0.08
C TRP A 760 11.75 -20.07 -0.70
N PHE A 761 12.73 -20.45 0.13
CA PHE A 761 13.94 -21.11 -0.35
C PHE A 761 13.64 -22.46 -0.97
N GLN A 762 12.66 -23.23 -0.46
CA GLN A 762 12.23 -24.48 -1.09
C GLN A 762 11.69 -24.26 -2.51
N GLN A 763 10.84 -23.24 -2.71
CA GLN A 763 10.26 -22.96 -4.04
C GLN A 763 11.22 -22.29 -5.03
N LEU A 764 12.31 -21.70 -4.54
CA LEU A 764 13.32 -21.03 -5.37
C LEU A 764 14.12 -22.04 -6.23
N LYS A 765 13.88 -22.10 -7.55
CA LYS A 765 14.47 -23.12 -8.46
C LYS A 765 16.00 -22.94 -8.60
N GLY A 766 16.78 -24.03 -8.50
CA GLY A 766 18.23 -24.07 -8.80
C GLY A 766 19.20 -23.48 -7.77
N HIS A 767 18.76 -22.66 -6.82
CA HIS A 767 19.61 -21.98 -5.83
C HIS A 767 20.06 -22.88 -4.66
N TRP A 768 20.85 -23.93 -4.96
CA TRP A 768 21.31 -24.93 -3.98
C TRP A 768 22.07 -24.31 -2.81
N ARG A 769 23.14 -23.56 -3.09
CA ARG A 769 24.04 -23.03 -2.07
C ARG A 769 23.28 -22.15 -1.09
N GLU A 770 22.46 -21.25 -1.61
CA GLU A 770 21.68 -20.31 -0.79
C GLU A 770 20.66 -21.02 0.08
N THR A 771 19.98 -22.04 -0.46
CA THR A 771 18.98 -22.82 0.28
C THR A 771 19.62 -23.53 1.46
N PHE A 772 20.70 -24.28 1.22
CA PHE A 772 21.37 -25.02 2.30
C PHE A 772 22.12 -24.11 3.26
N LEU A 773 22.64 -22.98 2.81
CA LEU A 773 23.26 -21.99 3.70
C LEU A 773 22.21 -21.36 4.63
N ALA A 774 21.06 -20.93 4.10
CA ALA A 774 19.98 -20.38 4.92
C ALA A 774 19.46 -21.39 5.95
N LEU A 775 19.20 -22.63 5.51
CA LEU A 775 18.77 -23.71 6.40
C LEU A 775 19.83 -24.07 7.46
N THR A 776 21.11 -24.05 7.10
CA THR A 776 22.23 -24.27 8.02
C THR A 776 22.25 -23.18 9.08
N MET A 777 22.18 -21.90 8.69
CA MET A 777 22.18 -20.78 9.62
C MET A 777 20.97 -20.82 10.57
N GLY A 778 19.77 -21.06 10.05
CA GLY A 778 18.57 -21.19 10.87
C GLY A 778 18.68 -22.32 11.90
N LEU A 779 19.10 -23.51 11.48
CA LEU A 779 19.22 -24.66 12.37
C LEU A 779 20.35 -24.46 13.39
N ARG A 780 21.47 -23.88 12.97
CA ARG A 780 22.59 -23.49 13.84
C ARG A 780 22.11 -22.55 14.94
N ASP A 781 21.37 -21.50 14.60
CA ASP A 781 20.95 -20.47 15.55
C ASP A 781 19.91 -21.00 16.53
N CYS A 782 18.97 -21.86 16.08
CA CYS A 782 18.05 -22.58 16.97
C CYS A 782 18.78 -23.49 17.96
N LEU A 783 19.76 -24.29 17.51
CA LEU A 783 20.51 -25.20 18.36
C LEU A 783 21.44 -24.44 19.32
N PHE A 784 22.11 -23.40 18.84
CA PHE A 784 23.03 -22.59 19.65
C PHE A 784 22.30 -21.85 20.79
N THR A 785 21.08 -21.37 20.53
CA THR A 785 20.23 -20.70 21.52
C THR A 785 19.34 -21.66 22.32
N GLY A 786 19.45 -22.98 22.11
CA GLY A 786 18.74 -24.00 22.87
C GLY A 786 17.25 -24.13 22.54
N ARG A 787 16.77 -23.50 21.46
CA ARG A 787 15.38 -23.58 20.97
C ARG A 787 15.17 -24.84 20.13
N PHE A 788 15.25 -25.99 20.79
CA PHE A 788 15.21 -27.29 20.12
C PHE A 788 13.87 -27.58 19.41
N ALA A 789 12.74 -27.10 19.93
CA ALA A 789 11.44 -27.27 19.27
C ALA A 789 11.40 -26.63 17.86
N CYS A 790 12.02 -25.46 17.71
CA CYS A 790 12.15 -24.77 16.43
C CYS A 790 13.15 -25.49 15.50
N ALA A 791 14.30 -25.95 16.04
CA ALA A 791 15.25 -26.77 15.29
C ALA A 791 14.61 -28.05 14.72
N ARG A 792 13.81 -28.73 15.54
CA ARG A 792 13.00 -29.87 15.13
C ARG A 792 12.01 -29.51 14.03
N ALA A 793 11.24 -28.44 14.22
CA ALA A 793 10.27 -28.02 13.21
C ALA A 793 10.91 -27.72 11.85
N ILE A 794 12.13 -27.17 11.82
CA ILE A 794 12.91 -26.98 10.57
C ILE A 794 13.30 -28.34 9.96
N ALA A 795 13.83 -29.27 10.75
CA ALA A 795 14.25 -30.59 10.27
C ALA A 795 13.06 -31.43 9.75
N GLU A 796 11.91 -31.38 10.43
CA GLU A 796 10.68 -32.06 10.03
C GLU A 796 10.05 -31.44 8.78
N SER A 797 10.07 -30.12 8.66
CA SER A 797 9.44 -29.40 7.53
C SER A 797 10.28 -29.45 6.25
N TYR A 798 11.61 -29.49 6.37
CA TYR A 798 12.54 -29.41 5.24
C TYR A 798 13.59 -30.54 5.24
N PRO A 799 13.19 -31.81 5.32
CA PRO A 799 14.15 -32.92 5.43
C PRO A 799 15.15 -32.90 4.27
N TYR A 800 16.43 -33.18 4.56
CA TYR A 800 17.51 -33.07 3.57
C TYR A 800 17.22 -33.93 2.35
N ASP A 801 16.67 -35.13 2.53
CA ASP A 801 16.36 -36.05 1.43
C ASP A 801 15.42 -35.42 0.40
N MET A 802 14.37 -34.74 0.86
CA MET A 802 13.40 -34.06 0.00
C MET A 802 14.05 -32.85 -0.68
N MET A 803 14.67 -31.96 0.10
CA MET A 803 15.30 -30.74 -0.41
C MET A 803 16.41 -31.04 -1.42
N SER A 804 17.23 -32.06 -1.12
CA SER A 804 18.32 -32.51 -1.99
C SER A 804 17.78 -32.99 -3.34
N LYS A 805 16.75 -33.84 -3.35
CA LYS A 805 16.11 -34.36 -4.57
C LYS A 805 15.40 -33.28 -5.39
N GLU A 806 14.74 -32.32 -4.75
CA GLU A 806 14.06 -31.22 -5.42
C GLU A 806 15.07 -30.27 -6.10
N LYS A 807 16.12 -29.86 -5.37
CA LYS A 807 17.11 -28.92 -5.91
C LYS A 807 18.04 -29.54 -6.95
N THR A 808 18.45 -30.80 -6.77
CA THR A 808 19.29 -31.51 -7.75
C THR A 808 18.60 -31.68 -9.08
N TYR A 809 17.26 -31.83 -9.12
CA TYR A 809 16.52 -31.92 -10.39
C TYR A 809 16.75 -30.68 -11.27
N HIS A 810 16.75 -29.49 -10.69
CA HIS A 810 16.95 -28.25 -11.43
C HIS A 810 18.40 -27.98 -11.86
N ILE A 811 19.38 -28.60 -11.20
CA ILE A 811 20.81 -28.37 -11.45
C ILE A 811 21.41 -29.48 -12.31
N LEU A 812 21.12 -30.73 -11.95
CA LEU A 812 21.66 -31.95 -12.56
C LEU A 812 20.67 -32.64 -13.50
N GLY A 813 19.42 -32.14 -13.61
CA GLY A 813 18.36 -32.79 -14.39
C GLY A 813 17.81 -34.08 -13.77
N ARG A 814 18.24 -34.44 -12.55
CA ARG A 814 17.89 -35.69 -11.86
C ARG A 814 17.74 -35.46 -10.36
N SER A 815 16.76 -36.14 -9.75
CA SER A 815 16.52 -36.08 -8.31
C SER A 815 17.39 -37.08 -7.57
N VAL A 816 18.39 -36.58 -6.84
CA VAL A 816 19.38 -37.41 -6.16
C VAL A 816 19.65 -36.84 -4.77
N ASN A 817 19.82 -37.72 -3.78
CA ASN A 817 20.27 -37.35 -2.45
C ASN A 817 21.81 -37.33 -2.40
N ILE A 818 22.39 -36.14 -2.41
CA ILE A 818 23.85 -35.93 -2.46
C ILE A 818 24.62 -36.54 -1.26
N ALA A 819 23.96 -36.77 -0.12
CA ALA A 819 24.59 -37.32 1.08
C ALA A 819 24.62 -38.85 1.11
N ASN A 820 23.53 -39.49 0.65
CA ASN A 820 23.32 -40.94 0.79
C ASN A 820 23.46 -41.72 -0.53
N ASP A 821 23.23 -41.09 -1.68
CA ASP A 821 23.26 -41.78 -2.96
C ASP A 821 24.68 -42.02 -3.49
N ASP A 822 24.83 -43.12 -4.23
CA ASP A 822 26.11 -43.61 -4.69
C ASP A 822 26.73 -42.71 -5.78
N ARG A 823 27.82 -42.03 -5.41
CA ARG A 823 28.66 -41.17 -6.26
C ARG A 823 29.10 -41.88 -7.55
N SER A 824 29.26 -43.21 -7.53
CA SER A 824 29.72 -43.99 -8.69
C SER A 824 28.72 -44.05 -9.85
N ARG A 825 27.47 -43.61 -9.64
CA ARG A 825 26.42 -43.53 -10.68
C ARG A 825 26.57 -42.33 -11.62
N LEU A 826 27.60 -41.51 -11.42
CA LEU A 826 27.96 -40.38 -12.28
C LEU A 826 28.83 -40.83 -13.46
N ARG A 827 28.45 -40.43 -14.68
CA ARG A 827 29.15 -40.82 -15.92
C ARG A 827 30.18 -39.78 -16.39
N GLU A 828 30.04 -38.53 -15.97
CA GLU A 828 30.85 -37.40 -16.46
C GLU A 828 31.72 -36.80 -15.34
N ALA A 829 32.96 -36.40 -15.68
CA ALA A 829 33.92 -35.87 -14.71
C ALA A 829 33.52 -34.49 -14.15
N GLU A 830 32.85 -33.66 -14.96
CA GLU A 830 32.35 -32.34 -14.56
C GLU A 830 31.22 -32.46 -13.52
N ASP A 831 30.31 -33.42 -13.69
CA ASP A 831 29.27 -33.72 -12.69
C ASP A 831 29.86 -34.20 -11.36
N THR A 832 31.06 -34.81 -11.39
CA THR A 832 31.72 -35.33 -10.19
C THR A 832 32.29 -34.21 -9.33
N ALA A 833 32.90 -33.18 -9.95
CA ALA A 833 33.39 -32.00 -9.25
C ALA A 833 32.23 -31.14 -8.69
N LEU A 834 31.15 -31.01 -9.46
CA LEU A 834 29.93 -30.33 -9.02
C LEU A 834 29.26 -31.07 -7.84
N TRP A 835 29.18 -32.40 -7.90
CA TRP A 835 28.70 -33.21 -6.79
C TRP A 835 29.49 -32.98 -5.51
N ASP A 836 30.82 -32.99 -5.58
CA ASP A 836 31.69 -32.76 -4.42
C ASP A 836 31.50 -31.35 -3.84
N LEU A 837 31.26 -30.35 -4.69
CA LEU A 837 30.94 -29.00 -4.26
C LEU A 837 29.56 -28.94 -3.56
N MET A 838 28.53 -29.54 -4.15
CA MET A 838 27.18 -29.59 -3.57
C MET A 838 27.15 -30.35 -2.24
N HIS A 839 27.91 -31.45 -2.15
CA HIS A 839 28.07 -32.23 -0.93
C HIS A 839 28.69 -31.37 0.16
N ARG A 840 29.80 -30.67 -0.12
CA ARG A 840 30.43 -29.75 0.84
C ARG A 840 29.51 -28.64 1.30
N GLN A 841 28.80 -27.99 0.37
CA GLN A 841 27.88 -26.87 0.66
C GLN A 841 26.67 -27.26 1.52
N SER A 842 26.23 -28.52 1.46
CA SER A 842 25.01 -28.99 2.14
C SER A 842 25.29 -29.86 3.38
N ARG A 843 26.56 -30.21 3.60
CA ARG A 843 27.02 -31.11 4.66
C ARG A 843 26.65 -30.64 6.06
N ALA A 844 26.82 -29.36 6.36
CA ALA A 844 26.56 -28.81 7.69
C ALA A 844 25.08 -28.97 8.08
N TYR A 845 24.17 -28.65 7.15
CA TYR A 845 22.74 -28.86 7.34
C TYR A 845 22.42 -30.34 7.57
N TYR A 846 22.90 -31.23 6.70
CA TYR A 846 22.70 -32.68 6.86
C TYR A 846 23.16 -33.19 8.22
N GLN A 847 24.36 -32.80 8.66
CA GLN A 847 24.92 -33.24 9.95
C GLN A 847 24.10 -32.73 11.15
N MET A 848 23.62 -31.49 11.12
CA MET A 848 22.76 -30.96 12.17
C MET A 848 21.36 -31.58 12.15
N GLU A 849 20.83 -31.91 10.97
CA GLU A 849 19.57 -32.65 10.84
C GLU A 849 19.70 -34.06 11.45
N GLN A 850 20.79 -34.79 11.17
CA GLN A 850 21.06 -36.09 11.80
C GLN A 850 21.16 -35.98 13.33
N LEU A 851 21.71 -34.87 13.85
CA LEU A 851 21.73 -34.61 15.29
C LEU A 851 20.33 -34.49 15.86
N VAL A 852 19.43 -33.75 15.20
CA VAL A 852 18.04 -33.60 15.64
C VAL A 852 17.30 -34.94 15.60
N HIS A 853 17.41 -35.68 14.49
CA HIS A 853 16.82 -37.02 14.32
C HIS A 853 17.29 -38.02 15.39
N ALA A 854 18.56 -37.97 15.79
CA ALA A 854 19.06 -38.84 16.86
C ALA A 854 18.37 -38.57 18.21
N PHE A 855 18.16 -37.30 18.56
CA PHE A 855 17.45 -36.93 19.80
C PHE A 855 15.97 -37.34 19.77
N GLU A 856 15.31 -37.22 18.63
CA GLU A 856 13.94 -37.72 18.44
C GLU A 856 13.85 -39.24 18.55
N ALA A 857 14.79 -39.96 17.93
CA ALA A 857 14.86 -41.41 18.04
C ALA A 857 15.05 -41.86 19.50
N PHE A 858 15.84 -41.12 20.29
CA PHE A 858 15.99 -41.38 21.74
C PHE A 858 14.68 -41.19 22.51
N ALA A 859 13.94 -40.11 22.23
CA ALA A 859 12.65 -39.85 22.87
C ALA A 859 11.62 -40.92 22.49
N GLN A 860 11.53 -41.27 21.19
CA GLN A 860 10.62 -42.30 20.69
C GLN A 860 10.92 -43.68 21.30
N PHE A 861 12.20 -44.06 21.39
CA PHE A 861 12.59 -45.31 22.06
C PHE A 861 12.16 -45.31 23.53
N ARG A 862 12.33 -44.18 24.23
CA ARG A 862 11.95 -44.05 25.64
C ARG A 862 10.44 -44.18 25.85
N GLU A 863 9.63 -43.60 24.98
CA GLU A 863 8.17 -43.73 25.02
C GLU A 863 7.75 -45.20 24.84
N GLU A 864 8.25 -45.86 23.79
CA GLU A 864 7.96 -47.27 23.51
C GLU A 864 8.45 -48.21 24.62
N GLU A 865 9.61 -47.91 25.23
CA GLU A 865 10.14 -48.64 26.39
C GLU A 865 9.18 -48.57 27.59
N ILE A 866 8.66 -47.37 27.89
CA ILE A 866 7.70 -47.17 28.98
C ILE A 866 6.37 -47.86 28.67
N THR A 867 5.86 -47.72 27.45
CA THR A 867 4.61 -48.36 27.03
C THR A 867 4.72 -49.88 27.15
N TYR A 868 5.82 -50.47 26.65
CA TYR A 868 6.06 -51.92 26.77
C TYR A 868 6.12 -52.37 28.23
N ARG A 869 6.80 -51.62 29.10
CA ARG A 869 6.87 -51.92 30.54
C ARG A 869 5.52 -51.74 31.26
N GLY A 870 4.65 -50.88 30.75
CA GLY A 870 3.31 -50.63 31.29
C GLY A 870 2.25 -51.67 30.93
N MET A 871 2.51 -52.55 29.96
CA MET A 871 1.56 -53.61 29.55
C MET A 871 1.51 -54.75 30.58
N VAL A 872 0.32 -54.99 31.16
CA VAL A 872 0.08 -56.13 32.10
C VAL A 872 -1.05 -57.02 31.56
N PRO A 873 -0.81 -58.33 31.32
CA PRO A 873 0.46 -59.05 31.48
C PRO A 873 1.49 -58.69 30.39
N MET A 874 2.77 -58.67 30.76
CA MET A 874 3.88 -58.36 29.84
C MET A 874 3.95 -59.41 28.71
N PRO A 875 3.96 -59.00 27.43
CA PRO A 875 4.07 -59.92 26.30
C PRO A 875 5.38 -60.74 26.38
N SER A 876 5.32 -62.04 26.06
CA SER A 876 6.52 -62.89 26.03
C SER A 876 7.43 -62.61 24.83
N SER A 877 6.90 -61.96 23.79
CA SER A 877 7.64 -61.51 22.62
C SER A 877 7.78 -59.99 22.62
N VAL A 878 9.00 -59.51 22.42
CA VAL A 878 9.32 -58.09 22.27
C VAL A 878 8.51 -57.48 21.11
N PRO A 879 7.77 -56.38 21.32
CA PRO A 879 7.02 -55.69 20.30
C PRO A 879 7.90 -55.30 19.10
N THR A 880 7.33 -55.37 17.91
CA THR A 880 8.01 -54.92 16.68
C THR A 880 8.29 -53.42 16.71
N THR A 881 7.42 -52.63 17.34
CA THR A 881 7.59 -51.17 17.50
C THR A 881 8.87 -50.82 18.26
N LEU A 882 9.10 -51.48 19.41
CA LEU A 882 10.31 -51.28 20.21
C LEU A 882 11.59 -51.73 19.49
N LYS A 883 11.53 -52.81 18.70
CA LYS A 883 12.67 -53.23 17.86
C LYS A 883 12.99 -52.22 16.77
N HIS A 884 11.98 -51.73 16.06
CA HIS A 884 12.16 -50.71 15.04
C HIS A 884 12.65 -49.38 15.63
N ALA A 885 12.17 -48.98 16.81
CA ALA A 885 12.69 -47.82 17.52
C ALA A 885 14.18 -47.97 17.86
N PHE A 886 14.60 -49.16 18.30
CA PHE A 886 16.02 -49.46 18.54
C PHE A 886 16.87 -49.43 17.26
N GLU A 887 16.40 -50.06 16.19
CA GLU A 887 17.06 -50.02 14.87
C GLU A 887 17.18 -48.57 14.34
N ASN A 888 16.16 -47.74 14.57
CA ASN A 888 16.17 -46.32 14.21
C ASN A 888 17.22 -45.53 15.01
N VAL A 889 17.37 -45.83 16.31
CA VAL A 889 18.42 -45.24 17.15
C VAL A 889 19.82 -45.63 16.65
N GLU A 890 20.04 -46.89 16.28
CA GLU A 890 21.32 -47.33 15.70
C GLU A 890 21.60 -46.65 14.35
N ALA A 891 20.58 -46.50 13.50
CA ALA A 891 20.71 -45.86 12.18
C ALA A 891 21.01 -44.36 12.28
N THR A 892 20.31 -43.63 13.16
CA THR A 892 20.48 -42.18 13.35
C THR A 892 21.77 -41.82 14.08
N MET A 893 22.29 -42.71 14.94
CA MET A 893 23.59 -42.47 15.61
C MET A 893 24.81 -42.79 14.75
N ALA A 894 24.70 -43.65 13.74
CA ALA A 894 25.85 -44.03 12.92
C ALA A 894 26.55 -42.82 12.23
N PRO A 895 25.85 -41.83 11.63
CA PRO A 895 26.46 -40.62 11.08
C PRO A 895 27.16 -39.74 12.11
N LEU A 896 26.68 -39.68 13.35
CA LEU A 896 27.25 -38.86 14.42
C LEU A 896 28.62 -39.38 14.91
N LEU A 897 28.90 -40.66 14.67
CA LEU A 897 30.13 -41.34 15.06
C LEU A 897 31.19 -41.35 13.94
N GLN A 898 30.89 -40.77 12.77
CA GLN A 898 31.80 -40.67 11.63
C GLN A 898 32.87 -39.57 11.84
N PRO A 899 34.01 -39.65 11.16
CA PRO A 899 35.03 -38.62 11.20
C PRO A 899 34.50 -37.27 10.70
N ASN A 900 35.03 -36.18 11.26
CA ASN A 900 34.76 -34.80 10.81
C ASN A 900 33.30 -34.32 11.00
N PHE A 901 32.51 -34.90 11.91
CA PHE A 901 31.15 -34.42 12.22
C PHE A 901 31.15 -32.98 12.80
N LEU A 902 30.52 -32.00 12.13
CA LEU A 902 30.46 -30.59 12.55
C LEU A 902 31.83 -29.93 12.88
N LEU A 903 32.91 -30.29 12.17
CA LEU A 903 34.27 -29.77 12.44
C LEU A 903 34.80 -28.80 11.38
N TYR A 904 34.34 -28.90 10.13
CA TYR A 904 34.80 -28.05 9.02
C TYR A 904 33.60 -27.60 8.18
N PRO A 905 32.80 -26.63 8.66
CA PRO A 905 31.82 -25.98 7.80
C PRO A 905 32.57 -25.21 6.68
N ASP A 906 32.19 -25.41 5.41
CA ASP A 906 32.82 -24.75 4.24
C ASP A 906 32.40 -23.26 4.11
N GLU A 907 31.96 -22.64 5.22
CA GLU A 907 31.35 -21.31 5.23
C GLU A 907 32.41 -20.23 5.37
N VAL A 908 32.49 -19.39 4.34
CA VAL A 908 33.46 -18.29 4.14
C VAL A 908 33.45 -17.23 5.26
N ASN A 909 32.53 -17.27 6.24
CA ASN A 909 32.40 -16.29 7.33
C ASN A 909 31.79 -16.84 8.64
N SER A 910 31.72 -18.16 8.87
CA SER A 910 31.15 -18.65 10.14
C SER A 910 32.18 -18.52 11.26
N ASP A 911 31.80 -17.87 12.36
CA ASP A 911 32.47 -18.02 13.65
C ASP A 911 32.59 -19.53 13.97
N ASP A 912 33.76 -20.12 13.70
CA ASP A 912 34.06 -21.55 13.94
C ASP A 912 33.67 -22.00 15.36
N ASP A 913 33.64 -21.04 16.29
CA ASP A 913 33.22 -21.20 17.68
C ASP A 913 31.78 -21.69 17.85
N THR A 914 30.85 -21.37 16.93
CA THR A 914 29.42 -21.72 17.06
C THR A 914 29.16 -23.21 16.83
N PHE A 915 29.69 -23.79 15.76
CA PHE A 915 29.57 -25.23 15.47
C PHE A 915 30.29 -26.08 16.52
N ILE A 916 31.47 -25.63 16.97
CA ILE A 916 32.19 -26.27 18.08
C ILE A 916 31.35 -26.18 19.37
N ALA A 917 30.70 -25.04 19.65
CA ALA A 917 29.81 -24.90 20.79
C ALA A 917 28.61 -25.84 20.73
N ILE A 918 27.98 -26.03 19.56
CA ILE A 918 26.90 -27.00 19.35
C ILE A 918 27.41 -28.43 19.59
N ARG A 919 28.58 -28.78 19.04
CA ARG A 919 29.23 -30.08 19.26
C ARG A 919 29.44 -30.36 20.76
N ASN A 920 29.91 -29.36 21.51
CA ASN A 920 30.14 -29.45 22.94
C ASN A 920 28.84 -29.52 23.78
N LEU A 921 27.75 -28.97 23.27
CA LEU A 921 26.45 -28.96 23.97
C LEU A 921 25.70 -30.27 23.79
N TYR A 922 25.63 -30.79 22.56
CA TYR A 922 24.72 -31.89 22.22
C TYR A 922 25.40 -33.25 22.07
N LEU A 923 26.63 -33.32 21.55
CA LEU A 923 27.29 -34.60 21.27
C LEU A 923 27.59 -35.42 22.54
N PRO A 924 28.07 -34.83 23.65
CA PRO A 924 28.23 -35.55 24.92
C PRO A 924 26.91 -36.15 25.43
N GLU A 925 25.81 -35.42 25.30
CA GLU A 925 24.48 -35.87 25.73
C GLU A 925 24.01 -37.04 24.85
N ALA A 926 24.17 -36.93 23.53
CA ALA A 926 23.78 -37.97 22.59
C ALA A 926 24.56 -39.27 22.79
N ILE A 927 25.88 -39.19 23.00
CA ILE A 927 26.72 -40.39 23.21
C ILE A 927 26.32 -41.12 24.50
N ILE A 928 26.09 -40.39 25.60
CA ILE A 928 25.70 -41.00 26.87
C ILE A 928 24.29 -41.58 26.77
N ALA A 929 23.35 -40.88 26.12
CA ALA A 929 22.00 -41.38 25.90
C ALA A 929 21.98 -42.64 25.03
N PHE A 930 22.78 -42.68 23.98
CA PHE A 930 22.93 -43.87 23.14
C PHE A 930 23.47 -45.06 23.95
N ASN A 931 24.49 -44.85 24.80
CA ASN A 931 24.99 -45.92 25.67
C ASN A 931 23.93 -46.42 26.67
N THR A 932 23.12 -45.51 27.20
CA THR A 932 21.98 -45.84 28.08
C THR A 932 20.95 -46.71 27.37
N ILE A 933 20.62 -46.40 26.11
CA ILE A 933 19.69 -47.20 25.30
C ILE A 933 20.29 -48.58 24.97
N LEU A 934 21.57 -48.65 24.57
CA LEU A 934 22.24 -49.93 24.32
C LEU A 934 22.24 -50.83 25.56
N HIS A 935 22.40 -50.22 26.74
CA HIS A 935 22.30 -50.91 28.02
C HIS A 935 20.89 -51.43 28.31
N SER A 936 19.85 -50.58 28.22
CA SER A 936 18.48 -51.01 28.54
C SER A 936 17.93 -52.01 27.51
N ALA A 937 18.26 -51.82 26.22
CA ALA A 937 17.96 -52.76 25.15
C ALA A 937 18.55 -54.16 25.39
N SER A 938 19.63 -54.28 26.19
CA SER A 938 20.23 -55.58 26.51
C SER A 938 19.37 -56.46 27.41
N TYR A 939 18.58 -55.81 28.27
CA TYR A 939 17.63 -56.47 29.16
C TYR A 939 16.28 -56.70 28.46
N LEU A 940 15.88 -55.79 27.55
CA LEU A 940 14.55 -55.77 26.96
C LEU A 940 14.44 -56.43 25.58
N ILE A 941 15.46 -56.29 24.72
CA ILE A 941 15.42 -56.68 23.30
C ILE A 941 16.41 -57.80 22.99
N THR A 942 17.71 -57.52 23.11
CA THR A 942 18.78 -58.44 22.70
C THR A 942 20.05 -58.18 23.49
N ARG A 943 20.65 -59.25 24.02
CA ARG A 943 21.93 -59.18 24.75
C ARG A 943 23.08 -58.65 23.88
N ASP A 944 22.99 -58.83 22.56
CA ASP A 944 24.02 -58.42 21.62
C ASP A 944 24.18 -56.89 21.53
N SER A 945 23.22 -56.10 22.03
CA SER A 945 23.32 -54.62 22.07
C SER A 945 24.49 -54.13 22.93
N LEU A 946 24.95 -54.92 23.91
CA LEU A 946 26.11 -54.60 24.75
C LEU A 946 27.42 -54.60 23.96
N PHE A 947 27.51 -55.36 22.87
CA PHE A 947 28.66 -55.25 21.95
C PHE A 947 28.64 -53.90 21.21
N GLY A 948 27.47 -53.32 20.96
CA GLY A 948 27.34 -51.96 20.44
C GLY A 948 27.94 -50.91 21.38
N SER A 949 27.84 -51.11 22.70
CA SER A 949 28.48 -50.23 23.70
C SER A 949 30.02 -50.32 23.65
N MET A 950 30.56 -51.52 23.38
CA MET A 950 32.00 -51.71 23.16
C MET A 950 32.45 -51.01 21.88
N GLU A 951 31.72 -51.19 20.77
CA GLU A 951 31.98 -50.47 19.51
C GLU A 951 31.95 -48.95 19.72
N LEU A 952 30.99 -48.44 20.51
CA LEU A 952 30.92 -47.03 20.87
C LEU A 952 32.16 -46.56 21.63
N SER A 953 32.65 -47.35 22.59
CA SER A 953 33.88 -47.01 23.33
C SER A 953 35.10 -46.91 22.42
N VAL A 954 35.20 -47.79 21.41
CA VAL A 954 36.25 -47.75 20.38
C VAL A 954 36.07 -46.52 19.48
N ALA A 955 34.84 -46.25 19.03
CA ALA A 955 34.54 -45.10 18.19
C ALA A 955 34.85 -43.76 18.87
N VAL A 956 34.58 -43.64 20.19
CA VAL A 956 34.94 -42.47 21.00
C VAL A 956 36.46 -42.33 21.15
N ALA A 957 37.19 -43.44 21.26
CA ALA A 957 38.64 -43.44 21.44
C ALA A 957 39.44 -43.19 20.14
N LYS A 958 38.86 -43.46 18.96
CA LYS A 958 39.51 -43.21 17.66
C LYS A 958 39.80 -41.73 17.45
N GLU A 959 41.06 -41.38 17.25
CA GLU A 959 41.52 -39.99 17.04
C GLU A 959 40.87 -39.34 15.81
N GLU A 960 40.63 -40.10 14.75
CA GLU A 960 40.00 -39.64 13.51
C GLU A 960 38.58 -39.09 13.72
N ASN A 961 37.84 -39.60 14.72
CA ASN A 961 36.47 -39.18 15.01
C ASN A 961 36.42 -37.91 15.89
N GLN A 962 37.53 -37.59 16.57
CA GLN A 962 37.70 -36.43 17.48
C GLN A 962 36.60 -36.29 18.57
N LEU A 963 35.92 -37.38 18.94
CA LEU A 963 34.77 -37.36 19.87
C LEU A 963 35.16 -37.11 21.34
N THR A 964 36.44 -37.32 21.68
CA THR A 964 36.98 -37.10 23.04
C THR A 964 36.97 -35.62 23.44
N GLY A 965 37.30 -34.72 22.53
CA GLY A 965 37.38 -33.28 22.77
C GLY A 965 36.09 -32.70 23.40
N PRO A 966 34.92 -32.88 22.76
CA PRO A 966 33.64 -32.40 23.28
C PRO A 966 33.28 -32.94 24.66
N LEU A 967 33.54 -34.23 24.92
CA LEU A 967 33.26 -34.88 26.21
C LEU A 967 34.14 -34.34 27.35
N VAL A 968 35.38 -33.96 27.05
CA VAL A 968 36.30 -33.34 28.01
C VAL A 968 35.91 -31.88 28.24
N GLN A 969 35.67 -31.11 27.17
CA GLN A 969 35.29 -29.70 27.25
C GLN A 969 33.93 -29.49 27.95
N SER A 970 32.98 -30.42 27.78
CA SER A 970 31.70 -30.41 28.50
C SER A 970 31.81 -30.91 29.95
N GLY A 971 32.97 -31.47 30.36
CA GLY A 971 33.19 -32.05 31.69
C GLY A 971 32.49 -33.39 31.95
N ARG A 972 32.05 -34.11 30.90
CA ARG A 972 31.17 -35.29 31.01
C ARG A 972 31.87 -36.62 30.74
N MET A 973 33.18 -36.61 30.51
CA MET A 973 33.95 -37.85 30.33
C MET A 973 33.80 -38.82 31.52
N ARG A 974 33.78 -38.30 32.76
CA ARG A 974 33.60 -39.13 33.96
C ARG A 974 32.25 -39.86 33.99
N GLU A 975 31.21 -39.18 33.53
CA GLU A 975 29.84 -39.70 33.44
C GLU A 975 29.77 -40.85 32.43
N LEU A 976 30.31 -40.64 31.23
CA LEU A 976 30.39 -41.66 30.19
C LEU A 976 31.20 -42.88 30.66
N MET A 977 32.37 -42.69 31.27
CA MET A 977 33.20 -43.80 31.77
C MET A 977 32.49 -44.61 32.86
N LYS A 978 31.72 -43.95 33.73
CA LYS A 978 30.91 -44.64 34.74
C LYS A 978 29.78 -45.45 34.07
N SER A 979 29.15 -44.91 33.04
CA SER A 979 28.12 -45.59 32.24
C SER A 979 28.68 -46.82 31.51
N PHE A 980 29.87 -46.73 30.90
CA PHE A 980 30.55 -47.89 30.29
C PHE A 980 30.95 -48.96 31.32
N ALA A 981 31.44 -48.57 32.49
CA ALA A 981 31.80 -49.51 33.55
C ALA A 981 30.56 -50.29 34.05
N LEU A 982 29.42 -49.62 34.23
CA LEU A 982 28.16 -50.26 34.60
C LEU A 982 27.63 -51.19 33.49
N THR A 983 27.81 -50.80 32.23
CA THR A 983 27.43 -51.62 31.07
C THR A 983 28.31 -52.87 30.94
N SER A 984 29.61 -52.74 31.23
CA SER A 984 30.53 -53.89 31.31
C SER A 984 30.17 -54.83 32.46
N LYS A 985 29.73 -54.29 33.62
CA LYS A 985 29.21 -55.10 34.72
C LYS A 985 27.93 -55.85 34.33
N ALA A 986 27.00 -55.20 33.62
CA ALA A 986 25.77 -55.84 33.12
C ALA A 986 26.07 -57.01 32.17
N MET A 987 27.10 -56.90 31.32
CA MET A 987 27.55 -57.98 30.44
C MET A 987 27.95 -59.25 31.22
N LEU A 988 28.65 -59.10 32.35
CA LEU A 988 29.00 -60.22 33.23
C LEU A 988 27.76 -60.82 33.93
N VAL A 989 26.84 -59.98 34.39
CA VAL A 989 25.63 -60.41 35.10
C VAL A 989 24.67 -61.16 34.16
N LEU A 990 24.39 -60.62 32.97
CA LEU A 990 23.50 -61.24 31.99
C LEU A 990 24.06 -62.55 31.40
N ARG A 991 25.39 -62.68 31.34
CA ARG A 991 26.06 -63.94 31.00
C ARG A 991 25.77 -65.03 32.05
N ASN A 992 25.85 -64.71 33.34
CA ASN A 992 25.61 -65.66 34.42
C ASN A 992 24.13 -66.11 34.50
N LEU A 993 23.19 -65.29 34.01
CA LEU A 993 21.75 -65.57 34.01
C LEU A 993 21.26 -66.42 32.81
N GLY A 994 22.07 -66.71 31.80
CA GLY A 994 21.63 -67.50 30.64
C GLY A 994 22.66 -68.49 30.12
N GLN A 995 22.26 -69.75 29.92
CA GLN A 995 23.13 -70.85 29.48
C GLN A 995 23.52 -70.83 27.98
N LYS A 996 23.07 -69.84 27.18
CA LYS A 996 23.40 -69.76 25.74
C LYS A 996 24.67 -68.93 25.51
N LYS A 997 25.63 -69.49 24.76
CA LYS A 997 26.84 -68.81 24.30
C LYS A 997 26.48 -67.59 23.43
N TRP A 998 27.18 -66.48 23.64
CA TRP A 998 27.05 -65.26 22.83
C TRP A 998 27.44 -65.56 21.38
N ARG A 999 26.72 -64.99 20.40
CA ARG A 999 27.04 -65.17 18.97
C ARG A 999 28.05 -64.11 18.55
N VAL A 1000 29.32 -64.49 18.44
CA VAL A 1000 30.38 -63.59 17.96
C VAL A 1000 30.32 -63.50 16.43
N ARG A 1001 30.07 -62.31 15.88
CA ARG A 1001 30.42 -61.95 14.49
C ARG A 1001 31.80 -61.30 14.52
N ARG A 1002 32.79 -61.87 13.83
CA ARG A 1002 34.22 -61.46 13.87
C ARG A 1002 34.54 -60.25 12.96
N ASP A 1003 33.53 -59.56 12.48
CA ASP A 1003 33.66 -58.68 11.32
C ASP A 1003 33.89 -57.20 11.71
N ARG A 1004 34.02 -56.87 13.01
CA ARG A 1004 34.21 -55.51 13.55
C ARG A 1004 35.18 -55.46 14.73
N GLU A 1005 36.03 -54.44 14.76
CA GLU A 1005 37.01 -54.17 15.84
C GLU A 1005 36.30 -53.97 17.19
N GLY A 1006 36.81 -54.60 18.26
CA GLY A 1006 36.27 -54.45 19.61
C GLY A 1006 35.25 -55.52 20.05
N ARG A 1007 34.81 -56.42 19.15
CA ARG A 1007 33.92 -57.56 19.48
C ARG A 1007 34.66 -58.82 19.95
N ASP A 1008 35.64 -58.70 20.83
CA ASP A 1008 36.28 -59.88 21.44
C ASP A 1008 35.76 -60.10 22.88
N PRO A 1009 34.90 -61.10 23.13
CA PRO A 1009 34.44 -61.41 24.48
C PRO A 1009 35.53 -62.06 25.35
N GLY A 1010 36.71 -62.38 24.80
CA GLY A 1010 37.81 -63.09 25.47
C GLY A 1010 38.27 -62.43 26.77
N MET A 1011 38.23 -61.09 26.86
CA MET A 1011 38.59 -60.35 28.09
C MET A 1011 37.61 -60.59 29.26
N TRP A 1012 36.40 -61.07 28.99
CA TRP A 1012 35.33 -61.28 29.97
C TRP A 1012 35.01 -62.75 30.22
N GLU A 1013 35.84 -63.67 29.71
CA GLU A 1013 35.81 -65.10 30.01
C GLU A 1013 36.41 -65.38 31.38
N ILE A 1014 35.62 -65.23 32.44
CA ILE A 1014 36.01 -65.66 33.78
C ILE A 1014 35.40 -67.05 34.04
N GLY A 1015 36.22 -68.08 33.84
CA GLY A 1015 35.95 -69.49 34.17
C GLY A 1015 37.23 -70.32 33.99
N PRO A 1016 37.45 -71.41 34.75
CA PRO A 1016 38.74 -72.10 34.77
C PRO A 1016 39.05 -72.70 33.40
N GLN A 1017 40.09 -72.19 32.75
CA GLN A 1017 40.72 -72.84 31.61
C GLN A 1017 41.38 -74.13 32.12
N LEU A 1018 40.61 -75.22 32.17
CA LEU A 1018 41.15 -76.55 32.28
C LEU A 1018 42.01 -76.80 31.03
N ARG A 1019 43.33 -76.78 31.22
CA ARG A 1019 44.31 -77.32 30.28
C ARG A 1019 43.90 -78.75 29.92
N GLN A 1020 43.31 -78.93 28.75
CA GLN A 1020 43.50 -80.15 27.97
C GLN A 1020 44.63 -79.84 27.00
N GLY A 1021 45.78 -80.47 27.27
CA GLY A 1021 46.87 -80.49 26.31
C GLY A 1021 46.50 -81.45 25.19
N ASP A 1022 46.73 -81.01 23.97
CA ASP A 1022 47.00 -81.88 22.84
C ASP A 1022 48.29 -81.39 22.19
N GLU A 1023 49.31 -82.21 22.39
CA GLU A 1023 50.31 -82.66 21.42
C GLU A 1023 50.88 -81.65 20.42
N ALA A 1024 52.16 -81.37 20.66
CA ALA A 1024 53.09 -80.81 19.69
C ALA A 1024 53.24 -81.76 18.50
N ASP A 1025 52.91 -81.28 17.32
CA ASP A 1025 53.50 -81.77 16.07
C ASP A 1025 54.18 -80.57 15.39
N GLY A 1026 55.48 -80.46 15.63
CA GLY A 1026 56.35 -79.43 15.11
C GLY A 1026 57.54 -80.11 14.44
N SER A 1027 57.35 -80.52 13.19
CA SER A 1027 58.41 -80.93 12.28
C SER A 1027 59.27 -79.71 11.93
N THR A 1028 60.47 -79.69 12.47
CA THR A 1028 61.62 -78.88 12.05
C THR A 1028 62.29 -79.51 10.84
N GLU A 1029 62.55 -78.73 9.80
CA GLU A 1029 63.70 -78.84 8.86
C GLU A 1029 63.72 -77.51 8.08
N ASP A 1030 64.50 -76.51 8.50
CA ASP A 1030 65.94 -76.30 8.29
C ASP A 1030 66.37 -76.03 6.84
N MET A 1031 67.18 -74.98 6.73
CA MET A 1031 67.87 -74.47 5.55
C MET A 1031 68.68 -75.54 4.82
N GLU A 1032 68.51 -75.64 3.50
CA GLU A 1032 69.58 -75.60 2.49
C GLU A 1032 68.98 -75.43 1.07
N GLU A 1033 69.59 -74.52 0.30
CA GLU A 1033 69.39 -74.13 -1.12
C GLU A 1033 68.05 -73.56 -1.63
#